data_AF-A0A954FN79-F1
#
_entry.id   AF-A0A954FN79-F1
#
_cell.length_a   1.000
_cell.length_b   1.000
_cell.length_c   1.000
_cell.angle_alpha   90.00
_cell.angle_beta   90.00
_cell.angle_gamma   90.00
#
_symmetry.space_group_name_H-M   'P 1'
#
loop_
_entity.id
_entity.type
_entity.pdbx_description
1 polymer ?
#
loop_
_entity_poly.entity_id
_entity_poly.type
_entity_poly.pdbx_seq_one_letter_code
_entity_poly.pdbx_strand_id
1 'polypeptide(L)'
;MTVSGSSARPHNQFDSDSGGPRSPLRWFLLGGLCLASLFAAIVYGIASRTASELKSPEPSPKSPVSSISESKARWQASEFVGSQTCAECHSEIADLYSEHPMARTLASVADATPIEIVTDKLAEFEAQGCQYRVERIGDRMVHTESMTSPSGNLIYEQSVDVQYAVGSGMNARTYLIDRGGILFESPVTWYTEKKRWDLSPGYHDNPRQRFNRRITDGCIQCHSGRPAPIGTGTSDRFESPPFHELGIGCERCHGPGKRHVEMMSGDDPGSSDASSLDMRIVNPTRLDRRGEDSVCYQCHMGGKGRILRKGKSYHDFQPGMATEEIWTVFVAPTPFAEDGSPRFTSHVEQMQASACFRGDSDQMRCTTCHDPHQVPGADEAAAWYRAKCNNCHADRGCSLPIAEREAAPAFDSCIHCHMPKFGSSDIPHTSGSDHRILKNPLGSPVDADQANQHSVWSIFDGSDQRMPEWEVARARALALSDQAMEESDLPLMKQAVAALEAVLVYDPDDVDVLSKLCFFYCDTRNYTQAVAAFEAALRIDPYHEMSLKNYGMVALQTGSFETGRRCFESYLKVNEWDGTMYGPYAAILANSGNLQKAAEVAERGLLLDPTQKKLYALAAQLYRRIGDRDKSQRLREKLEEISRLLDPWDQKRIQRKQQLLRDSLQRTP
;
A
#
# COMPACT_ATOMS: atom_id res chain seq x y z
N MET A 1 -25.76 -6.16 -77.10
CA MET A 1 -24.68 -6.51 -78.05
C MET A 1 -24.29 -7.97 -77.83
N THR A 2 -23.63 -8.58 -78.81
CA THR A 2 -23.12 -9.97 -78.90
C THR A 2 -21.94 -10.22 -77.91
N VAL A 3 -21.46 -11.42 -77.53
CA VAL A 3 -21.78 -12.88 -77.65
C VAL A 3 -20.83 -13.63 -76.67
N SER A 4 -21.03 -14.83 -76.07
CA SER A 4 -22.12 -15.84 -75.91
C SER A 4 -22.07 -16.36 -74.43
N GLY A 5 -22.35 -17.57 -73.91
CA GLY A 5 -22.66 -18.94 -74.40
C GLY A 5 -21.42 -19.82 -74.70
N SER A 6 -21.34 -21.13 -74.43
CA SER A 6 -22.17 -22.10 -73.66
C SER A 6 -21.32 -23.43 -73.48
N SER A 7 -21.71 -24.60 -72.92
CA SER A 7 -22.91 -25.15 -72.24
C SER A 7 -22.63 -26.53 -71.59
N ALA A 8 -23.29 -26.85 -70.46
CA ALA A 8 -23.69 -28.19 -69.96
C ALA A 8 -22.65 -29.24 -69.45
N ARG A 9 -23.18 -30.21 -68.66
CA ARG A 9 -22.61 -31.50 -68.16
C ARG A 9 -23.05 -32.67 -69.13
N PRO A 10 -23.03 -34.01 -68.84
CA PRO A 10 -22.66 -34.78 -67.62
C PRO A 10 -22.03 -36.20 -67.81
N HIS A 11 -21.90 -36.92 -66.68
CA HIS A 11 -22.01 -38.38 -66.43
C HIS A 11 -20.80 -39.32 -66.37
N ASN A 12 -20.89 -40.23 -65.38
CA ASN A 12 -20.09 -41.44 -65.19
C ASN A 12 -20.52 -42.56 -66.15
N GLN A 13 -19.66 -43.56 -66.31
CA GLN A 13 -20.11 -44.96 -66.37
C GLN A 13 -19.19 -45.87 -65.56
N PHE A 14 -19.72 -47.03 -65.16
CA PHE A 14 -18.98 -48.07 -64.45
C PHE A 14 -18.16 -48.92 -65.42
N ASP A 15 -17.18 -49.65 -64.91
CA ASP A 15 -17.01 -51.04 -65.32
C ASP A 15 -16.52 -51.91 -64.13
N SER A 16 -16.69 -53.23 -64.21
CA SER A 16 -16.45 -54.14 -63.08
C SER A 16 -16.15 -55.57 -63.51
N ASP A 17 -15.12 -56.21 -62.91
CA ASP A 17 -15.19 -57.64 -62.59
C ASP A 17 -14.24 -58.05 -61.44
N SER A 18 -14.14 -59.35 -61.18
CA SER A 18 -13.93 -59.98 -59.87
C SER A 18 -12.68 -60.89 -59.78
N GLY A 19 -12.22 -61.23 -58.55
CA GLY A 19 -10.88 -61.85 -58.41
C GLY A 19 -10.43 -62.49 -57.08
N GLY A 20 -11.33 -62.93 -56.19
CA GLY A 20 -11.00 -63.89 -55.10
C GLY A 20 -10.33 -63.36 -53.81
N PRO A 21 -10.41 -64.11 -52.68
CA PRO A 21 -9.99 -63.63 -51.36
C PRO A 21 -8.54 -63.96 -50.97
N ARG A 22 -7.91 -63.12 -50.15
CA ARG A 22 -6.65 -63.39 -49.43
C ARG A 22 -6.70 -62.89 -47.98
N SER A 23 -5.95 -63.54 -47.07
CA SER A 23 -6.19 -63.49 -45.62
C SER A 23 -5.70 -62.22 -44.91
N PRO A 24 -6.36 -61.79 -43.82
CA PRO A 24 -6.13 -60.48 -43.18
C PRO A 24 -4.92 -60.42 -42.23
N LEU A 25 -4.09 -61.47 -42.14
CA LEU A 25 -3.13 -61.62 -41.03
C LEU A 25 -1.77 -60.90 -41.22
N ARG A 26 -1.48 -60.35 -42.41
CA ARG A 26 -0.19 -59.67 -42.68
C ARG A 26 -0.18 -58.16 -42.42
N TRP A 27 -1.34 -57.50 -42.39
CA TRP A 27 -1.40 -56.03 -42.21
C TRP A 27 -1.27 -55.57 -40.76
N PHE A 28 -1.75 -56.36 -39.79
CA PHE A 28 -1.67 -56.01 -38.37
C PHE A 28 -0.24 -55.89 -37.83
N LEU A 29 0.69 -56.75 -38.28
CA LEU A 29 2.09 -56.71 -37.84
C LEU A 29 2.86 -55.49 -38.39
N LEU A 30 2.55 -55.07 -39.62
CA LEU A 30 3.14 -53.85 -40.20
C LEU A 30 2.54 -52.57 -39.59
N GLY A 31 1.22 -52.54 -39.38
CA GLY A 31 0.56 -51.42 -38.71
C GLY A 31 1.05 -51.21 -37.27
N GLY A 32 1.24 -52.29 -36.51
CA GLY A 32 1.76 -52.24 -35.14
C GLY A 32 3.18 -51.67 -35.04
N LEU A 33 4.08 -52.06 -35.94
CA LEU A 33 5.45 -51.53 -35.96
C LEU A 33 5.51 -50.04 -36.32
N CYS A 34 4.68 -49.58 -37.27
CA CYS A 34 4.58 -48.15 -37.61
C CYS A 34 4.00 -47.32 -36.46
N LEU A 35 2.98 -47.82 -35.75
CA LEU A 35 2.40 -47.12 -34.60
C LEU A 35 3.35 -47.08 -33.40
N ALA A 36 4.07 -48.19 -33.11
CA ALA A 36 5.05 -48.22 -32.03
C ALA A 36 6.24 -47.28 -32.28
N SER A 37 6.74 -47.20 -33.52
CA SER A 37 7.82 -46.27 -33.88
C SER A 37 7.36 -44.81 -33.92
N LEU A 38 6.14 -44.51 -34.35
CA LEU A 38 5.56 -43.17 -34.26
C LEU A 38 5.37 -42.74 -32.79
N PHE A 39 4.89 -43.63 -31.92
CA PHE A 39 4.74 -43.35 -30.49
C PHE A 39 6.08 -43.14 -29.80
N ALA A 40 7.10 -43.96 -30.13
CA ALA A 40 8.47 -43.77 -29.64
C ALA A 40 9.07 -42.43 -30.10
N ALA A 41 8.84 -42.01 -31.35
CA ALA A 41 9.27 -40.71 -31.85
C ALA A 41 8.56 -39.53 -31.15
N ILE A 42 7.27 -39.68 -30.82
CA ILE A 42 6.52 -38.66 -30.06
C ILE A 42 7.03 -38.59 -28.61
N VAL A 43 7.23 -39.72 -27.93
CA VAL A 43 7.79 -39.76 -26.57
C VAL A 43 9.21 -39.19 -26.53
N TYR A 44 10.06 -39.51 -27.52
CA TYR A 44 11.39 -38.93 -27.65
C TYR A 44 11.34 -37.42 -27.96
N GLY A 45 10.40 -36.97 -28.79
CA GLY A 45 10.17 -35.55 -29.10
C GLY A 45 9.68 -34.74 -27.89
N ILE A 46 8.87 -35.33 -27.02
CA ILE A 46 8.43 -34.72 -25.75
C ILE A 46 9.60 -34.69 -24.76
N ALA A 47 10.29 -35.83 -24.56
CA ALA A 47 11.40 -35.94 -23.62
C ALA A 47 12.62 -35.06 -24.00
N SER A 48 12.88 -34.87 -25.30
CA SER A 48 13.95 -33.97 -25.77
C SER A 48 13.56 -32.49 -25.65
N ARG A 49 12.27 -32.13 -25.77
CA ARG A 49 11.78 -30.78 -25.48
C ARG A 49 11.88 -30.45 -23.99
N THR A 50 11.36 -31.31 -23.11
CA THR A 50 11.48 -31.07 -21.66
C THR A 50 12.94 -31.09 -21.17
N ALA A 51 13.82 -31.89 -21.79
CA ALA A 51 15.25 -31.84 -21.52
C ALA A 51 15.93 -30.55 -22.04
N SER A 52 15.40 -29.89 -23.08
CA SER A 52 15.88 -28.59 -23.54
C SER A 52 15.41 -27.42 -22.67
N GLU A 53 14.22 -27.53 -22.06
CA GLU A 53 13.65 -26.55 -21.13
C GLU A 53 14.20 -26.68 -19.70
N LEU A 54 14.92 -27.77 -19.39
CA LEU A 54 15.55 -28.02 -18.08
C LEU A 54 17.07 -27.83 -18.04
N LYS A 55 17.66 -27.21 -19.08
CA LYS A 55 19.02 -26.65 -18.93
C LYS A 55 18.94 -25.39 -18.07
N SER A 56 19.32 -25.54 -16.80
CA SER A 56 19.70 -24.40 -15.95
C SER A 56 20.72 -23.54 -16.72
N PRO A 57 20.59 -22.19 -16.72
CA PRO A 57 21.58 -21.35 -17.36
C PRO A 57 22.94 -21.59 -16.72
N GLU A 58 23.96 -21.83 -17.55
CA GLU A 58 25.34 -21.80 -17.07
C GLU A 58 25.60 -20.42 -16.46
N PRO A 59 26.18 -20.31 -15.25
CA PRO A 59 26.38 -19.03 -14.59
C PRO A 59 27.26 -18.17 -15.48
N SER A 60 26.69 -17.08 -16.01
CA SER A 60 27.41 -16.18 -16.90
C SER A 60 28.68 -15.68 -16.19
N PRO A 61 29.83 -15.62 -16.88
CA PRO A 61 31.07 -15.18 -16.25
C PRO A 61 30.83 -13.78 -15.71
N LYS A 62 30.95 -13.62 -14.38
CA LYS A 62 30.56 -12.41 -13.64
C LYS A 62 30.97 -11.16 -14.42
N SER A 63 30.01 -10.53 -15.08
CA SER A 63 30.29 -9.30 -15.81
C SER A 63 30.85 -8.32 -14.80
N PRO A 64 32.03 -7.71 -15.05
CA PRO A 64 32.56 -6.72 -14.13
C PRO A 64 31.48 -5.65 -14.01
N VAL A 65 31.05 -5.38 -12.77
CA VAL A 65 29.94 -4.45 -12.51
C VAL A 65 30.32 -3.13 -13.16
N SER A 66 29.71 -2.82 -14.32
CA SER A 66 29.81 -1.51 -14.92
C SER A 66 29.21 -0.57 -13.88
N SER A 67 30.08 0.26 -13.29
CA SER A 67 29.79 0.98 -12.07
C SER A 67 28.42 1.65 -12.17
N ILE A 68 27.48 1.21 -11.32
CA ILE A 68 26.36 2.06 -10.92
C ILE A 68 27.00 3.40 -10.59
N SER A 69 26.68 4.44 -11.37
CA SER A 69 27.43 5.70 -11.37
C SER A 69 27.64 6.14 -9.92
N GLU A 70 28.91 6.33 -9.53
CA GLU A 70 29.34 6.40 -8.13
C GLU A 70 28.32 7.14 -7.29
N SER A 71 27.72 6.43 -6.33
CA SER A 71 26.44 6.83 -5.74
C SER A 71 26.46 8.29 -5.35
N LYS A 72 25.60 9.11 -5.99
CA LYS A 72 25.28 10.48 -5.54
C LYS A 72 25.14 10.38 -4.02
N ALA A 73 26.05 11.02 -3.29
CA ALA A 73 26.27 10.68 -1.89
C ALA A 73 24.94 10.80 -1.13
N ARG A 74 24.59 9.79 -0.32
CA ARG A 74 23.44 9.88 0.59
C ARG A 74 23.62 11.16 1.40
N TRP A 75 22.72 12.12 1.20
CA TRP A 75 22.75 13.38 1.92
C TRP A 75 22.73 13.13 3.42
N GLN A 76 23.63 13.77 4.14
CA GLN A 76 23.69 13.62 5.59
C GLN A 76 22.59 14.47 6.23
N ALA A 77 22.06 14.05 7.38
CA ALA A 77 21.08 14.84 8.13
C ALA A 77 21.60 16.26 8.49
N SER A 78 22.93 16.43 8.52
CA SER A 78 23.67 17.68 8.72
C SER A 78 23.80 18.57 7.47
N GLU A 79 23.21 18.19 6.33
CA GLU A 79 23.08 19.01 5.12
C GLU A 79 21.69 19.67 4.98
N PHE A 80 20.69 19.19 5.72
CA PHE A 80 19.34 19.75 5.72
C PHE A 80 19.21 20.90 6.74
N VAL A 81 18.73 22.05 6.30
CA VAL A 81 18.59 23.28 7.12
C VAL A 81 17.16 23.57 7.61
N GLY A 82 16.17 22.83 7.12
CA GLY A 82 14.75 23.02 7.43
C GLY A 82 14.13 24.27 6.79
N SER A 83 12.81 24.23 6.56
CA SER A 83 12.09 25.27 5.83
C SER A 83 12.15 26.66 6.49
N GLN A 84 12.35 26.72 7.82
CA GLN A 84 12.50 27.99 8.54
C GLN A 84 13.73 28.78 8.07
N THR A 85 14.85 28.11 7.78
CA THR A 85 16.06 28.76 7.24
C THR A 85 15.81 29.30 5.82
N CYS A 86 14.99 28.61 5.03
CA CYS A 86 14.58 29.10 3.71
C CYS A 86 13.71 30.38 3.82
N ALA A 87 12.84 30.44 4.84
CA ALA A 87 11.94 31.58 5.05
C ALA A 87 12.68 32.89 5.39
N GLU A 88 13.90 32.83 5.93
CA GLU A 88 14.72 34.02 6.23
C GLU A 88 15.13 34.81 4.97
N CYS A 89 15.21 34.14 3.81
CA CYS A 89 15.49 34.77 2.51
C CYS A 89 14.30 34.74 1.53
N HIS A 90 13.31 33.86 1.77
CA HIS A 90 12.19 33.62 0.85
C HIS A 90 10.83 33.72 1.56
N SER A 91 10.67 34.69 2.46
CA SER A 91 9.47 34.85 3.30
C SER A 91 8.16 34.85 2.50
N GLU A 92 8.08 35.60 1.40
CA GLU A 92 6.86 35.66 0.56
C GLU A 92 6.42 34.28 0.03
N ILE A 93 7.37 33.39 -0.28
CA ILE A 93 7.09 32.03 -0.75
C ILE A 93 6.78 31.11 0.44
N ALA A 94 7.48 31.28 1.56
CA ALA A 94 7.27 30.49 2.78
C ALA A 94 5.89 30.78 3.41
N ASP A 95 5.49 32.04 3.50
CA ASP A 95 4.18 32.48 4.01
C ASP A 95 3.06 31.90 3.15
N LEU A 96 3.17 32.04 1.82
CA LEU A 96 2.21 31.50 0.84
C LEU A 96 2.13 29.97 0.89
N TYR A 97 3.27 29.28 1.00
CA TYR A 97 3.33 27.83 1.11
C TYR A 97 2.85 27.31 2.47
N SER A 98 2.93 28.09 3.55
CA SER A 98 2.45 27.70 4.88
C SER A 98 0.94 27.43 4.91
N GLU A 99 0.17 28.03 4.00
CA GLU A 99 -1.26 27.77 3.77
C GLU A 99 -1.51 26.55 2.87
N HIS A 100 -0.51 26.11 2.09
CA HIS A 100 -0.65 25.04 1.11
C HIS A 100 -0.91 23.67 1.79
N PRO A 101 -1.82 22.82 1.27
CA PRO A 101 -2.12 21.51 1.86
C PRO A 101 -0.91 20.58 2.04
N MET A 102 0.16 20.74 1.25
CA MET A 102 1.41 19.97 1.40
C MET A 102 2.18 20.36 2.68
N ALA A 103 2.31 21.64 3.00
CA ALA A 103 2.95 22.09 4.25
C ALA A 103 2.17 21.67 5.51
N ARG A 104 0.92 21.20 5.34
CA ARG A 104 0.00 20.80 6.41
C ARG A 104 -0.32 19.30 6.41
N THR A 105 0.45 18.46 5.72
CA THR A 105 0.23 16.99 5.68
C THR A 105 0.40 16.28 7.01
N LEU A 106 1.13 16.89 7.94
CA LEU A 106 1.39 16.39 9.29
C LEU A 106 1.62 17.60 10.21
N ALA A 107 1.07 17.55 11.42
CA ALA A 107 1.29 18.53 12.48
C ALA A 107 1.27 17.83 13.86
N SER A 108 1.78 18.48 14.90
CA SER A 108 1.50 18.04 16.27
C SER A 108 0.03 18.35 16.60
N VAL A 109 -0.57 17.57 17.50
CA VAL A 109 -1.95 17.82 17.96
C VAL A 109 -2.05 19.17 18.71
N ALA A 110 -0.97 19.62 19.35
CA ALA A 110 -0.92 20.93 20.01
C ALA A 110 -1.01 22.08 19.00
N ASP A 111 -0.15 22.05 17.97
CA ASP A 111 0.03 23.14 17.01
C ASP A 111 -0.98 23.13 15.85
N ALA A 112 -1.64 22.00 15.60
CA ALA A 112 -2.63 21.87 14.54
C ALA A 112 -3.85 22.77 14.78
N THR A 113 -4.11 23.70 13.85
CA THR A 113 -5.33 24.53 13.82
C THR A 113 -6.58 23.64 13.98
N PRO A 114 -7.40 23.83 15.02
CA PRO A 114 -8.61 23.04 15.21
C PRO A 114 -9.63 23.23 14.09
N ILE A 115 -10.14 22.13 13.56
CA ILE A 115 -11.19 22.06 12.52
C ILE A 115 -12.36 21.15 12.92
N GLU A 116 -12.24 20.50 14.08
CA GLU A 116 -13.06 19.39 14.53
C GLU A 116 -14.10 19.84 15.55
N ILE A 117 -15.24 19.15 15.59
CA ILE A 117 -16.25 19.36 16.64
C ILE A 117 -15.98 18.35 17.76
N VAL A 118 -15.43 18.84 18.86
CA VAL A 118 -15.03 18.08 20.05
C VAL A 118 -15.90 18.41 21.28
N THR A 119 -17.13 18.86 21.05
CA THR A 119 -18.09 19.25 22.09
C THR A 119 -19.41 18.52 21.94
N ASP A 120 -20.10 18.34 23.08
CA ASP A 120 -21.40 17.66 23.18
C ASP A 120 -21.38 16.25 22.55
N LYS A 121 -22.57 15.73 22.21
CA LYS A 121 -22.76 14.42 21.56
C LYS A 121 -22.17 14.32 20.14
N LEU A 122 -21.59 15.40 19.61
CA LEU A 122 -20.90 15.37 18.32
C LEU A 122 -19.45 14.89 18.44
N ALA A 123 -18.91 14.81 19.66
CA ALA A 123 -17.61 14.21 19.96
C ALA A 123 -17.64 12.67 20.09
N GLU A 124 -18.81 12.04 19.88
CA GLU A 124 -19.04 10.60 20.09
C GLU A 124 -19.65 9.93 18.85
N PHE A 125 -19.27 8.68 18.56
CA PHE A 125 -19.93 7.84 17.55
C PHE A 125 -19.87 6.35 17.91
N GLU A 126 -20.80 5.55 17.38
CA GLU A 126 -20.80 4.09 17.52
C GLU A 126 -20.43 3.42 16.18
N ALA A 127 -19.46 2.51 16.20
CA ALA A 127 -19.13 1.67 15.04
C ALA A 127 -18.71 0.27 15.48
N GLN A 128 -19.09 -0.74 14.69
CA GLN A 128 -18.72 -2.16 14.90
C GLN A 128 -19.05 -2.75 16.29
N GLY A 129 -19.96 -2.14 17.04
CA GLY A 129 -20.32 -2.53 18.42
C GLY A 129 -19.42 -1.96 19.51
N CYS A 130 -18.65 -0.91 19.19
CA CYS A 130 -17.85 -0.11 20.13
C CYS A 130 -18.29 1.36 20.06
N GLN A 131 -18.21 2.07 21.18
CA GLN A 131 -18.42 3.51 21.26
C GLN A 131 -17.07 4.22 21.29
N TYR A 132 -16.92 5.24 20.45
CA TYR A 132 -15.75 6.08 20.33
C TYR A 132 -16.05 7.49 20.83
N ARG A 133 -15.11 8.09 21.55
CA ARG A 133 -15.22 9.44 22.11
C ARG A 133 -13.91 10.20 21.91
N VAL A 134 -13.99 11.48 21.54
CA VAL A 134 -12.84 12.38 21.38
C VAL A 134 -12.91 13.49 22.43
N GLU A 135 -11.83 13.68 23.18
CA GLU A 135 -11.75 14.69 24.24
C GLU A 135 -10.52 15.60 24.01
N ARG A 136 -10.73 16.91 23.87
CA ARG A 136 -9.64 17.91 23.79
C ARG A 136 -9.39 18.51 25.16
N ILE A 137 -8.19 18.30 25.71
CA ILE A 137 -7.80 18.69 27.07
C ILE A 137 -6.61 19.67 26.96
N GLY A 138 -6.94 20.93 26.69
CA GLY A 138 -5.94 21.95 26.31
C GLY A 138 -5.26 21.55 25.01
N ASP A 139 -3.94 21.40 25.03
CA ASP A 139 -3.14 21.07 23.84
C ASP A 139 -3.10 19.57 23.53
N ARG A 140 -3.65 18.72 24.40
CA ARG A 140 -3.78 17.27 24.20
C ARG A 140 -5.13 16.91 23.59
N MET A 141 -5.15 15.86 22.79
CA MET A 141 -6.38 15.18 22.38
C MET A 141 -6.30 13.71 22.82
N VAL A 142 -7.34 13.23 23.47
CA VAL A 142 -7.49 11.85 23.93
C VAL A 142 -8.59 11.20 23.10
N HIS A 143 -8.27 10.05 22.52
CA HIS A 143 -9.23 9.20 21.83
C HIS A 143 -9.54 8.00 22.72
N THR A 144 -10.82 7.75 22.94
CA THR A 144 -11.31 6.65 23.77
C THR A 144 -12.18 5.71 22.95
N GLU A 145 -11.87 4.41 23.05
CA GLU A 145 -12.74 3.32 22.61
C GLU A 145 -13.32 2.64 23.84
N SER A 146 -14.62 2.32 23.83
CA SER A 146 -15.27 1.58 24.89
C SER A 146 -16.28 0.56 24.36
N MET A 147 -16.53 -0.49 25.14
CA MET A 147 -17.53 -1.50 24.84
C MET A 147 -18.42 -1.71 26.06
N THR A 148 -19.73 -1.51 25.89
CA THR A 148 -20.74 -1.72 26.92
C THR A 148 -21.59 -2.95 26.63
N SER A 149 -21.99 -3.67 27.68
CA SER A 149 -22.99 -4.74 27.56
C SER A 149 -24.36 -4.18 27.13
N PRO A 150 -25.29 -5.03 26.65
CA PRO A 150 -26.67 -4.63 26.38
C PRO A 150 -27.47 -4.17 27.62
N SER A 151 -26.90 -4.24 28.82
CA SER A 151 -27.47 -3.68 30.06
C SER A 151 -26.79 -2.37 30.50
N GLY A 152 -25.89 -1.80 29.69
CA GLY A 152 -25.15 -0.57 30.00
C GLY A 152 -23.92 -0.74 30.89
N ASN A 153 -23.47 -1.98 31.17
CA ASN A 153 -22.27 -2.21 31.98
C ASN A 153 -21.01 -2.07 31.12
N LEU A 154 -19.98 -1.37 31.59
CA LEU A 154 -18.70 -1.26 30.90
C LEU A 154 -17.92 -2.59 30.93
N ILE A 155 -17.57 -3.12 29.76
CA ILE A 155 -16.79 -4.36 29.60
C ILE A 155 -15.29 -4.02 29.52
N TYR A 156 -14.94 -3.03 28.70
CA TYR A 156 -13.64 -2.37 28.69
C TYR A 156 -13.77 -0.91 28.20
N GLU A 157 -12.80 -0.08 28.57
CA GLU A 157 -12.50 1.22 27.99
C GLU A 157 -10.99 1.28 27.77
N GLN A 158 -10.54 1.83 26.64
CA GLN A 158 -9.14 2.10 26.32
C GLN A 158 -9.04 3.54 25.81
N SER A 159 -8.43 4.41 26.61
CA SER A 159 -8.18 5.81 26.27
C SER A 159 -6.70 6.01 25.94
N VAL A 160 -6.41 6.74 24.86
CA VAL A 160 -5.05 6.97 24.38
C VAL A 160 -4.88 8.43 23.95
N ASP A 161 -3.84 9.09 24.45
CA ASP A 161 -3.39 10.37 23.89
C ASP A 161 -2.92 10.18 22.45
N VAL A 162 -3.37 11.04 21.53
CA VAL A 162 -2.81 11.15 20.17
C VAL A 162 -1.87 12.35 20.09
N GLN A 163 -0.71 12.17 19.46
CA GLN A 163 0.36 13.18 19.43
C GLN A 163 0.40 13.96 18.10
N TYR A 164 -0.01 13.34 16.99
CA TYR A 164 0.09 13.94 15.66
C TYR A 164 -1.23 13.89 14.89
N ALA A 165 -1.49 14.95 14.14
CA ALA A 165 -2.59 15.09 13.20
C ALA A 165 -2.05 14.92 11.76
N VAL A 166 -2.64 13.99 11.01
CA VAL A 166 -2.26 13.63 9.64
C VAL A 166 -3.33 14.10 8.66
N GLY A 167 -2.90 14.82 7.63
CA GLY A 167 -3.76 15.45 6.63
C GLY A 167 -4.07 16.91 6.98
N SER A 168 -4.07 17.75 5.95
CA SER A 168 -4.27 19.21 6.04
C SER A 168 -5.62 19.63 6.61
N GLY A 169 -6.56 18.70 6.78
CA GLY A 169 -7.94 19.00 7.14
C GLY A 169 -8.83 19.37 5.96
N MET A 170 -8.31 19.48 4.73
CA MET A 170 -9.13 19.83 3.56
C MET A 170 -10.19 18.77 3.23
N ASN A 171 -9.82 17.49 3.36
CA ASN A 171 -10.71 16.35 3.13
C ASN A 171 -11.06 15.64 4.45
N ALA A 172 -10.02 15.27 5.20
CA ALA A 172 -10.09 14.58 6.48
C ALA A 172 -8.82 14.87 7.31
N ARG A 173 -8.85 14.47 8.59
CA ARG A 173 -7.70 14.45 9.51
C ARG A 173 -7.71 13.19 10.36
N THR A 174 -6.68 12.36 10.20
CA THR A 174 -6.44 11.11 10.94
C THR A 174 -5.37 11.36 12.01
N TYR A 175 -5.28 10.52 13.04
CA TYR A 175 -4.45 10.79 14.21
C TYR A 175 -3.47 9.65 14.50
N LEU A 176 -2.24 9.99 14.91
CA LEU A 176 -1.21 9.01 15.27
C LEU A 176 -0.91 9.00 16.77
N ILE A 177 -0.58 7.80 17.24
CA ILE A 177 -0.04 7.51 18.56
C ILE A 177 1.43 7.12 18.41
N ASP A 178 2.33 7.83 19.08
CA ASP A 178 3.73 7.43 19.26
C ASP A 178 3.87 6.55 20.50
N ARG A 179 4.45 5.36 20.34
CA ARG A 179 4.78 4.46 21.44
C ARG A 179 6.28 4.14 21.50
N GLY A 180 7.09 5.19 21.58
CA GLY A 180 8.55 5.08 21.70
C GLY A 180 9.22 4.83 20.36
N GLY A 181 8.85 5.62 19.35
CA GLY A 181 9.37 5.49 17.99
C GLY A 181 8.59 4.52 17.10
N ILE A 182 7.57 3.82 17.63
CA ILE A 182 6.64 3.03 16.81
C ILE A 182 5.31 3.78 16.72
N LEU A 183 4.94 4.15 15.49
CA LEU A 183 3.74 4.93 15.19
C LEU A 183 2.55 4.02 14.91
N PHE A 184 1.39 4.36 15.48
CA PHE A 184 0.13 3.65 15.29
C PHE A 184 -0.97 4.61 14.84
N GLU A 185 -1.85 4.14 13.95
CA GLU A 185 -3.07 4.84 13.58
C GLU A 185 -4.10 4.74 14.73
N SER A 186 -4.83 5.82 14.96
CA SER A 186 -6.06 5.80 15.72
C SER A 186 -7.21 5.22 14.88
N PRO A 187 -8.18 4.49 15.45
CA PRO A 187 -9.43 4.08 14.78
C PRO A 187 -10.41 5.23 14.53
N VAL A 188 -9.99 6.50 14.63
CA VAL A 188 -10.86 7.68 14.66
C VAL A 188 -10.29 8.78 13.77
N THR A 189 -11.09 9.22 12.80
CA THR A 189 -10.76 10.28 11.82
C THR A 189 -11.88 11.32 11.78
N TRP A 190 -11.51 12.59 11.68
CA TRP A 190 -12.43 13.68 11.36
C TRP A 190 -12.57 13.80 9.85
N TYR A 191 -13.80 13.81 9.34
CA TYR A 191 -14.10 13.94 7.90
C TYR A 191 -14.75 15.30 7.62
N THR A 192 -13.98 16.22 7.04
CA THR A 192 -14.30 17.65 6.99
C THR A 192 -15.52 17.97 6.14
N GLU A 193 -15.65 17.38 4.94
CA GLU A 193 -16.84 17.57 4.09
C GLU A 193 -18.15 17.19 4.80
N LYS A 194 -18.10 16.18 5.68
CA LYS A 194 -19.27 15.63 6.37
C LYS A 194 -19.42 16.17 7.79
N LYS A 195 -18.43 16.95 8.28
CA LYS A 195 -18.33 17.50 9.65
C LYS A 195 -18.64 16.47 10.73
N ARG A 196 -18.02 15.29 10.62
CA ARG A 196 -18.24 14.16 11.54
C ARG A 196 -16.97 13.39 11.86
N TRP A 197 -16.97 12.75 13.02
CA TRP A 197 -16.11 11.62 13.31
C TRP A 197 -16.67 10.33 12.71
N ASP A 198 -15.79 9.46 12.25
CA ASP A 198 -16.09 8.09 11.82
C ASP A 198 -14.80 7.25 11.93
N LEU A 199 -14.88 5.96 11.62
CA LEU A 199 -13.70 5.09 11.57
C LEU A 199 -12.66 5.59 10.56
N SER A 200 -11.38 5.42 10.89
CA SER A 200 -10.27 5.76 10.00
C SER A 200 -10.19 4.83 8.77
N PRO A 201 -9.57 5.26 7.66
CA PRO A 201 -9.57 4.50 6.40
C PRO A 201 -9.11 3.04 6.57
N GLY A 202 -9.86 2.07 6.04
CA GLY A 202 -9.56 0.63 6.17
C GLY A 202 -9.87 -0.02 7.53
N TYR A 203 -10.32 0.71 8.56
CA TYR A 203 -10.85 0.08 9.78
C TYR A 203 -12.21 -0.58 9.56
N HIS A 204 -12.99 -0.14 8.55
CA HIS A 204 -14.26 -0.76 8.19
C HIS A 204 -14.09 -2.24 7.80
N ASP A 205 -13.04 -2.55 7.04
CA ASP A 205 -12.76 -3.88 6.47
C ASP A 205 -12.05 -4.80 7.46
N ASN A 206 -11.34 -4.24 8.44
CA ASN A 206 -10.65 -4.99 9.48
C ASN A 206 -11.17 -4.64 10.90
N PRO A 207 -12.37 -5.14 11.29
CA PRO A 207 -12.99 -4.91 12.61
C PRO A 207 -12.24 -5.53 13.80
N ARG A 208 -11.00 -6.00 13.61
CA ARG A 208 -10.09 -6.45 14.67
C ARG A 208 -8.94 -5.46 14.92
N GLN A 209 -8.74 -4.48 14.05
CA GLN A 209 -7.84 -3.36 14.34
C GLN A 209 -8.49 -2.44 15.37
N ARG A 210 -7.66 -1.95 16.28
CA ARG A 210 -7.98 -1.06 17.41
C ARG A 210 -6.89 0.03 17.43
N PHE A 211 -6.48 0.51 18.61
CA PHE A 211 -5.25 1.31 18.79
C PHE A 211 -3.96 0.47 18.64
N ASN A 212 -3.88 -0.38 17.62
CA ASN A 212 -2.80 -1.35 17.36
C ASN A 212 -2.42 -1.48 15.86
N ARG A 213 -3.03 -0.70 14.97
CA ARG A 213 -2.66 -0.64 13.55
C ARG A 213 -1.39 0.18 13.37
N ARG A 214 -0.30 -0.46 12.95
CA ARG A 214 1.00 0.22 12.77
C ARG A 214 1.03 1.06 11.49
N ILE A 215 1.70 2.21 11.57
CA ILE A 215 2.06 3.06 10.43
C ILE A 215 3.46 2.69 9.94
N THR A 216 3.67 2.66 8.62
CA THR A 216 4.94 2.25 8.00
C THR A 216 5.77 3.42 7.48
N ASP A 217 7.05 3.17 7.20
CA ASP A 217 7.96 4.09 6.49
C ASP A 217 7.32 4.63 5.20
N GLY A 218 6.61 3.78 4.45
CA GLY A 218 5.94 4.15 3.20
C GLY A 218 4.77 5.11 3.37
N CYS A 219 4.03 5.03 4.48
CA CYS A 219 3.01 6.02 4.83
C CYS A 219 3.66 7.36 5.21
N ILE A 220 4.69 7.32 6.05
CA ILE A 220 5.37 8.51 6.58
C ILE A 220 6.10 9.30 5.48
N GLN A 221 6.66 8.64 4.47
CA GLN A 221 7.31 9.28 3.32
C GLN A 221 6.40 10.29 2.59
N CYS A 222 5.09 9.99 2.48
CA CYS A 222 4.13 10.82 1.78
C CYS A 222 3.49 11.91 2.65
N HIS A 223 3.63 11.80 3.98
CA HIS A 223 2.99 12.72 4.93
C HIS A 223 3.98 13.62 5.68
N SER A 224 5.28 13.33 5.70
CA SER A 224 6.26 14.05 6.52
C SER A 224 7.35 14.83 5.76
N GLY A 225 7.76 15.96 6.36
CA GLY A 225 8.83 16.84 5.89
C GLY A 225 10.22 16.28 6.10
N ARG A 226 10.49 15.69 7.26
CA ARG A 226 11.72 14.92 7.50
C ARG A 226 11.52 13.93 8.65
N PRO A 227 11.27 12.65 8.38
CA PRO A 227 11.22 11.63 9.43
C PRO A 227 12.62 11.35 9.99
N ALA A 228 12.66 10.76 11.19
CA ALA A 228 13.89 10.36 11.87
C ALA A 228 13.95 8.82 11.99
N PRO A 229 14.16 8.05 10.90
CA PRO A 229 14.10 6.59 10.93
C PRO A 229 15.30 5.95 11.64
N ILE A 230 15.06 4.89 12.42
CA ILE A 230 16.11 4.10 13.10
C ILE A 230 16.52 2.91 12.23
N GLY A 231 17.82 2.79 11.96
CA GLY A 231 18.42 1.65 11.26
C GLY A 231 18.56 1.86 9.75
N THR A 232 18.42 0.79 8.98
CA THR A 232 18.61 0.78 7.51
C THR A 232 17.54 -0.05 6.82
N GLY A 233 17.04 0.40 5.68
CA GLY A 233 15.93 -0.24 4.95
C GLY A 233 14.58 0.25 5.47
N THR A 234 13.56 -0.61 5.47
CA THR A 234 12.29 -0.38 6.18
C THR A 234 12.38 -0.95 7.58
N SER A 235 12.20 -0.12 8.59
CA SER A 235 12.23 -0.53 10.00
C SER A 235 10.94 -0.23 10.74
N ASP A 236 10.07 0.61 10.14
CA ASP A 236 8.85 1.18 10.72
C ASP A 236 9.07 1.68 12.16
N ARG A 237 10.26 2.23 12.42
CA ARG A 237 10.77 2.68 13.72
C ARG A 237 11.50 3.99 13.55
N PHE A 238 11.23 4.93 14.44
CA PHE A 238 11.73 6.30 14.40
C PHE A 238 12.36 6.69 15.73
N GLU A 239 13.12 7.79 15.75
CA GLU A 239 13.65 8.41 16.97
C GLU A 239 12.53 9.00 17.84
N SER A 240 12.88 9.63 18.96
CA SER A 240 11.95 10.41 19.77
C SER A 240 12.52 11.82 19.96
N PRO A 241 11.96 12.86 19.30
CA PRO A 241 10.77 12.82 18.45
C PRO A 241 10.98 12.09 17.10
N PRO A 242 9.92 11.46 16.54
CA PRO A 242 9.98 10.68 15.30
C PRO A 242 10.12 11.51 14.00
N PHE A 243 10.05 12.85 14.10
CA PHE A 243 10.16 13.78 12.98
C PHE A 243 11.10 14.93 13.34
N HIS A 244 11.95 15.33 12.39
CA HIS A 244 12.71 16.58 12.45
C HIS A 244 11.97 17.74 11.76
N GLU A 245 11.08 17.45 10.81
CA GLU A 245 10.19 18.43 10.15
C GLU A 245 8.83 17.75 9.87
N LEU A 246 7.73 18.43 10.21
CA LEU A 246 6.39 17.82 10.28
C LEU A 246 5.71 17.72 8.91
N GLY A 247 5.02 18.75 8.42
CA GLY A 247 4.44 18.73 7.05
C GLY A 247 5.52 18.75 5.96
N ILE A 248 5.14 18.54 4.69
CA ILE A 248 6.11 18.57 3.58
C ILE A 248 6.80 19.95 3.53
N GLY A 249 8.10 19.99 3.84
CA GLY A 249 8.92 21.19 3.81
C GLY A 249 9.59 21.45 2.47
N CYS A 250 10.21 22.62 2.32
CA CYS A 250 10.89 23.05 1.10
C CYS A 250 11.91 22.01 0.59
N GLU A 251 12.70 21.43 1.51
CA GLU A 251 13.78 20.49 1.20
C GLU A 251 13.27 19.14 0.65
N ARG A 252 11.97 18.82 0.77
CA ARG A 252 11.36 17.61 0.17
C ARG A 252 11.15 17.72 -1.35
N CYS A 253 11.15 18.96 -1.88
CA CYS A 253 11.10 19.24 -3.32
C CYS A 253 12.41 19.83 -3.85
N HIS A 254 13.19 20.52 -3.01
CA HIS A 254 14.42 21.21 -3.38
C HIS A 254 15.72 20.52 -2.93
N GLY A 255 15.63 19.49 -2.09
CA GLY A 255 16.80 18.88 -1.45
C GLY A 255 17.40 19.74 -0.32
N PRO A 256 18.44 19.25 0.35
CA PRO A 256 19.11 19.94 1.47
C PRO A 256 19.72 21.27 1.03
N GLY A 257 19.33 22.35 1.73
CA GLY A 257 19.68 23.72 1.37
C GLY A 257 21.06 24.18 1.85
N LYS A 258 21.78 23.44 2.71
CA LYS A 258 23.00 23.92 3.39
C LYS A 258 24.03 24.57 2.46
N ARG A 259 24.41 23.88 1.37
CA ARG A 259 25.43 24.38 0.43
C ARG A 259 25.00 25.64 -0.32
N HIS A 260 23.70 25.87 -0.44
CA HIS A 260 23.12 27.09 -1.01
C HIS A 260 23.12 28.23 0.03
N VAL A 261 22.79 27.93 1.30
CA VAL A 261 22.88 28.90 2.42
C VAL A 261 24.34 29.34 2.66
N GLU A 262 25.29 28.40 2.70
CA GLU A 262 26.73 28.68 2.85
C GLU A 262 27.26 29.57 1.70
N MET A 263 26.83 29.29 0.46
CA MET A 263 27.16 30.13 -0.71
C MET A 263 26.58 31.55 -0.59
N MET A 264 25.30 31.69 -0.24
CA MET A 264 24.64 33.00 -0.13
C MET A 264 25.17 33.82 1.08
N SER A 265 25.65 33.16 2.13
CA SER A 265 26.27 33.79 3.30
C SER A 265 27.70 34.28 3.03
N GLY A 266 28.35 33.77 1.97
CA GLY A 266 29.74 34.07 1.63
C GLY A 266 30.78 33.18 2.33
N ASP A 267 30.35 32.09 2.97
CA ASP A 267 31.21 31.14 3.70
C ASP A 267 31.75 30.00 2.82
N ASP A 268 31.41 29.98 1.52
CA ASP A 268 31.86 28.97 0.55
C ASP A 268 33.36 29.10 0.17
N PRO A 269 34.21 28.09 0.43
CA PRO A 269 35.61 28.09 -0.01
C PRO A 269 35.83 27.97 -1.53
N GLY A 270 34.78 27.66 -2.31
CA GLY A 270 34.85 27.35 -3.76
C GLY A 270 34.30 28.42 -4.70
N SER A 271 34.05 29.65 -4.24
CA SER A 271 33.15 30.63 -4.88
C SER A 271 33.68 31.35 -6.14
N SER A 272 34.40 30.66 -7.06
CA SER A 272 35.11 31.31 -8.19
C SER A 272 34.60 30.99 -9.60
N ASP A 273 33.62 30.09 -9.79
CA ASP A 273 33.10 29.76 -11.14
C ASP A 273 31.57 29.57 -11.16
N ALA A 274 30.86 30.70 -11.11
CA ALA A 274 29.40 30.77 -11.16
C ALA A 274 28.84 30.53 -12.58
N SER A 275 29.15 29.37 -13.17
CA SER A 275 28.52 28.88 -14.39
C SER A 275 27.04 28.54 -14.14
N SER A 276 26.20 28.56 -15.18
CA SER A 276 24.73 28.49 -15.08
C SER A 276 24.15 27.14 -14.61
N LEU A 277 24.98 26.23 -14.11
CA LEU A 277 24.64 24.87 -13.65
C LEU A 277 24.98 24.64 -12.17
N ASP A 278 25.25 25.69 -11.37
CA ASP A 278 25.61 25.57 -9.95
C ASP A 278 24.41 25.13 -9.06
N MET A 279 24.12 23.83 -9.12
CA MET A 279 22.97 23.14 -8.52
C MET A 279 23.21 22.77 -7.03
N ARG A 280 23.59 23.75 -6.21
CA ARG A 280 23.77 23.59 -4.75
C ARG A 280 22.47 23.33 -3.98
N ILE A 281 21.35 23.62 -4.63
CA ILE A 281 19.99 23.25 -4.25
C ILE A 281 19.25 22.91 -5.56
N VAL A 282 18.30 21.98 -5.53
CA VAL A 282 17.56 21.56 -6.72
C VAL A 282 16.50 22.60 -7.06
N ASN A 283 16.40 22.97 -8.33
CA ASN A 283 15.24 23.68 -8.86
C ASN A 283 14.49 22.74 -9.83
N PRO A 284 13.27 22.26 -9.49
CA PRO A 284 12.53 21.32 -10.32
C PRO A 284 12.34 21.75 -11.78
N THR A 285 12.16 23.05 -12.04
CA THR A 285 11.97 23.57 -13.42
C THR A 285 13.27 23.63 -14.24
N ARG A 286 14.40 23.19 -13.69
CA ARG A 286 15.69 23.01 -14.37
C ARG A 286 16.09 21.53 -14.54
N LEU A 287 15.26 20.60 -14.06
CA LEU A 287 15.46 19.17 -14.26
C LEU A 287 15.05 18.76 -15.69
N ASP A 288 15.42 17.54 -16.08
CA ASP A 288 14.78 16.90 -17.23
C ASP A 288 13.35 16.45 -16.86
N ARG A 289 12.54 16.07 -17.86
CA ARG A 289 11.15 15.62 -17.63
C ARG A 289 11.05 14.57 -16.53
N ARG A 290 11.94 13.57 -16.54
CA ARG A 290 11.88 12.43 -15.62
C ARG A 290 12.33 12.82 -14.21
N GLY A 291 13.28 13.74 -14.06
CA GLY A 291 13.62 14.34 -12.76
C GLY A 291 12.51 15.23 -12.20
N GLU A 292 11.91 16.11 -13.01
CA GLU A 292 10.80 17.00 -12.59
C GLU A 292 9.56 16.19 -12.17
N ASP A 293 9.06 15.33 -13.06
CA ASP A 293 7.87 14.49 -12.80
C ASP A 293 8.09 13.62 -11.54
N SER A 294 9.30 13.09 -11.32
CA SER A 294 9.63 12.25 -10.15
C SER A 294 9.46 12.97 -8.81
N VAL A 295 9.65 14.30 -8.74
CA VAL A 295 9.44 15.10 -7.52
C VAL A 295 7.95 15.11 -7.10
N CYS A 296 7.03 14.96 -8.06
CA CYS A 296 5.61 14.76 -7.77
C CYS A 296 5.28 13.27 -7.53
N TYR A 297 5.85 12.37 -8.34
CA TYR A 297 5.52 10.95 -8.34
C TYR A 297 5.84 10.23 -7.02
N GLN A 298 6.86 10.70 -6.27
CA GLN A 298 7.18 10.14 -4.95
C GLN A 298 5.97 10.04 -4.00
N CYS A 299 4.99 10.94 -4.11
CA CYS A 299 3.81 11.00 -3.25
C CYS A 299 2.48 10.89 -4.00
N HIS A 300 2.38 11.42 -5.24
CA HIS A 300 1.15 11.42 -6.03
C HIS A 300 0.96 10.19 -6.95
N MET A 301 1.85 9.19 -6.84
CA MET A 301 1.73 7.88 -7.48
C MET A 301 1.71 6.78 -6.42
N GLY A 302 0.55 6.17 -6.22
CA GLY A 302 0.39 5.02 -5.31
C GLY A 302 0.76 3.70 -5.98
N GLY A 303 0.38 3.52 -7.25
CA GLY A 303 0.41 2.22 -7.90
C GLY A 303 -0.66 1.26 -7.34
N LYS A 304 -0.51 -0.01 -7.68
CA LYS A 304 -1.05 -1.17 -6.95
C LYS A 304 -0.04 -1.67 -5.89
N GLY A 305 1.27 -1.57 -6.19
CA GLY A 305 2.34 -1.85 -5.25
C GLY A 305 3.62 -1.07 -5.59
N ARG A 306 4.40 -0.72 -4.56
CA ARG A 306 5.70 -0.03 -4.68
C ARG A 306 6.77 -0.87 -4.00
N ILE A 307 7.53 -1.63 -4.78
CA ILE A 307 8.58 -2.50 -4.26
C ILE A 307 9.89 -1.70 -4.19
N LEU A 308 10.46 -1.57 -3.00
CA LEU A 308 11.79 -0.99 -2.83
C LEU A 308 12.84 -1.83 -3.56
N ARG A 309 13.74 -1.16 -4.27
CA ARG A 309 14.91 -1.80 -4.88
C ARG A 309 15.91 -2.25 -3.82
N LYS A 310 16.74 -3.25 -4.15
CA LYS A 310 17.62 -3.90 -3.17
C LYS A 310 18.57 -2.89 -2.50
N GLY A 311 18.51 -2.84 -1.16
CA GLY A 311 19.33 -1.92 -0.35
C GLY A 311 18.82 -0.49 -0.24
N LYS A 312 17.65 -0.18 -0.83
CA LYS A 312 16.98 1.12 -0.71
C LYS A 312 15.98 1.15 0.44
N SER A 313 15.66 2.36 0.88
CA SER A 313 14.59 2.73 1.80
C SER A 313 13.72 3.82 1.16
N TYR A 314 12.55 4.10 1.74
CA TYR A 314 11.70 5.21 1.28
C TYR A 314 12.40 6.57 1.36
N HIS A 315 13.32 6.72 2.32
CA HIS A 315 14.07 7.92 2.64
C HIS A 315 15.26 8.21 1.69
N ASP A 316 15.52 7.31 0.73
CA ASP A 316 16.63 7.45 -0.23
C ASP A 316 16.32 8.34 -1.44
N PHE A 317 15.06 8.74 -1.64
CA PHE A 317 14.68 9.56 -2.79
C PHE A 317 15.17 11.00 -2.65
N GLN A 318 15.99 11.42 -3.62
CA GLN A 318 16.49 12.79 -3.76
C GLN A 318 15.78 13.48 -4.94
N PRO A 319 15.26 14.71 -4.81
CA PRO A 319 14.75 15.47 -5.95
C PRO A 319 15.76 15.51 -7.11
N GLY A 320 15.31 15.21 -8.33
CA GLY A 320 16.20 15.01 -9.49
C GLY A 320 16.86 13.62 -9.57
N MET A 321 16.42 12.64 -8.79
CA MET A 321 16.47 11.22 -9.13
C MET A 321 15.22 10.81 -9.90
N ALA A 322 15.32 9.74 -10.69
CA ALA A 322 14.17 9.05 -11.24
C ALA A 322 13.55 8.11 -10.18
N THR A 323 12.22 7.96 -10.16
CA THR A 323 11.55 7.12 -9.14
C THR A 323 12.02 5.66 -9.12
N GLU A 324 12.39 5.08 -10.26
CA GLU A 324 12.90 3.71 -10.37
C GLU A 324 14.39 3.56 -9.98
N GLU A 325 15.04 4.61 -9.49
CA GLU A 325 16.27 4.47 -8.69
C GLU A 325 15.98 3.94 -7.28
N ILE A 326 14.73 4.06 -6.80
CA ILE A 326 14.30 3.73 -5.43
C ILE A 326 13.20 2.65 -5.41
N TRP A 327 12.16 2.78 -6.25
CA TRP A 327 11.00 1.88 -6.27
C TRP A 327 10.70 1.32 -7.66
N THR A 328 10.52 0.00 -7.76
CA THR A 328 9.78 -0.58 -8.89
C THR A 328 8.29 -0.44 -8.59
N VAL A 329 7.60 0.36 -9.39
CA VAL A 329 6.18 0.67 -9.19
C VAL A 329 5.33 -0.17 -10.13
N PHE A 330 4.37 -0.89 -9.56
CA PHE A 330 3.42 -1.73 -10.27
C PHE A 330 2.08 -1.02 -10.39
N VAL A 331 1.43 -1.13 -11.55
CA VAL A 331 0.12 -0.55 -11.84
C VAL A 331 -0.82 -1.59 -12.46
N ALA A 332 -2.10 -1.45 -12.16
CA ALA A 332 -3.17 -2.17 -12.85
C ALA A 332 -3.40 -1.58 -14.26
N PRO A 333 -4.05 -2.31 -15.19
CA PRO A 333 -4.43 -1.80 -16.52
C PRO A 333 -5.32 -0.55 -16.50
N THR A 334 -5.97 -0.28 -15.37
CA THR A 334 -6.78 0.91 -15.09
C THR A 334 -6.42 1.48 -13.71
N PRO A 335 -6.45 2.81 -13.50
CA PRO A 335 -6.25 3.40 -12.17
C PRO A 335 -7.52 3.34 -11.28
N PHE A 336 -8.67 2.98 -11.85
CA PHE A 336 -9.96 2.83 -11.16
C PHE A 336 -10.13 1.43 -10.56
N ALA A 337 -11.10 1.29 -9.65
CA ALA A 337 -11.56 0.03 -9.07
C ALA A 337 -12.92 -0.40 -9.66
N GLU A 338 -13.43 -1.55 -9.22
CA GLU A 338 -14.61 -2.22 -9.81
C GLU A 338 -15.91 -1.39 -9.76
N ASP A 339 -16.02 -0.44 -8.82
CA ASP A 339 -17.14 0.49 -8.70
C ASP A 339 -16.99 1.76 -9.56
N GLY A 340 -15.89 1.86 -10.31
CA GLY A 340 -15.53 3.01 -11.13
C GLY A 340 -14.83 4.15 -10.38
N SER A 341 -14.49 3.99 -9.08
CA SER A 341 -13.78 5.01 -8.30
C SER A 341 -12.25 4.86 -8.38
N PRO A 342 -11.48 5.96 -8.43
CA PRO A 342 -10.01 5.89 -8.37
C PRO A 342 -9.48 5.76 -6.93
N ARG A 343 -8.27 5.22 -6.78
CA ARG A 343 -7.49 5.37 -5.53
C ARG A 343 -7.05 6.82 -5.34
N PHE A 344 -6.98 7.31 -4.10
CA PHE A 344 -6.71 8.73 -3.82
C PHE A 344 -5.40 9.20 -4.45
N THR A 345 -4.33 8.42 -4.29
CA THR A 345 -3.00 8.73 -4.81
C THR A 345 -2.76 8.17 -6.23
N SER A 346 -3.81 8.00 -7.06
CA SER A 346 -3.67 7.52 -8.45
C SER A 346 -3.56 8.65 -9.49
N HIS A 347 -3.18 9.86 -9.08
CA HIS A 347 -3.19 11.05 -9.92
C HIS A 347 -2.25 10.89 -11.13
N VAL A 348 -1.07 10.29 -10.93
CA VAL A 348 -0.07 10.06 -11.97
C VAL A 348 -0.55 9.00 -12.97
N GLU A 349 -1.15 7.91 -12.49
CA GLU A 349 -1.72 6.86 -13.33
C GLU A 349 -2.90 7.38 -14.19
N GLN A 350 -3.73 8.27 -13.63
CA GLN A 350 -4.78 8.97 -14.38
C GLN A 350 -4.22 9.92 -15.45
N MET A 351 -3.18 10.70 -15.11
CA MET A 351 -2.47 11.57 -16.06
C MET A 351 -1.87 10.76 -17.22
N GLN A 352 -1.20 9.63 -16.93
CA GLN A 352 -0.65 8.74 -17.96
C GLN A 352 -1.74 8.14 -18.87
N ALA A 353 -2.95 7.89 -18.35
CA ALA A 353 -4.08 7.49 -19.18
C ALA A 353 -4.60 8.63 -20.10
N SER A 354 -4.38 9.90 -19.75
CA SER A 354 -4.85 11.06 -20.51
C SER A 354 -4.31 11.11 -21.94
N ALA A 355 -5.19 11.47 -22.88
CA ALA A 355 -4.79 11.77 -24.26
C ALA A 355 -4.07 13.14 -24.37
N CYS A 356 -4.25 14.04 -23.41
CA CYS A 356 -3.56 15.33 -23.37
C CYS A 356 -2.09 15.16 -22.95
N PHE A 357 -1.82 14.35 -21.93
CA PHE A 357 -0.46 14.10 -21.42
C PHE A 357 0.39 13.20 -22.32
N ARG A 358 -0.26 12.28 -23.08
CA ARG A 358 0.38 11.41 -24.08
C ARG A 358 0.44 11.99 -25.50
N GLY A 359 -0.06 13.20 -25.72
CA GLY A 359 -0.05 13.86 -27.03
C GLY A 359 1.33 14.40 -27.42
N ASP A 360 1.49 14.82 -28.68
CA ASP A 360 2.76 15.29 -29.25
C ASP A 360 3.37 16.53 -28.56
N SER A 361 2.62 17.18 -27.67
CA SER A 361 3.12 18.22 -26.77
C SER A 361 3.87 17.61 -25.58
N ASP A 362 5.16 17.31 -25.76
CA ASP A 362 6.11 16.77 -24.76
C ASP A 362 6.36 17.72 -23.54
N GLN A 363 5.54 18.76 -23.41
CA GLN A 363 5.65 19.92 -22.53
C GLN A 363 4.74 19.84 -21.30
N MET A 364 3.76 18.93 -21.26
CA MET A 364 2.81 18.85 -20.14
C MET A 364 3.44 18.19 -18.91
N ARG A 365 3.23 18.81 -17.74
CA ARG A 365 3.71 18.43 -16.41
C ARG A 365 2.63 18.71 -15.37
N CYS A 366 2.82 18.29 -14.12
CA CYS A 366 2.00 18.76 -13.00
C CYS A 366 2.04 20.29 -12.85
N THR A 367 3.23 20.87 -13.01
CA THR A 367 3.56 22.31 -12.95
C THR A 367 2.93 23.15 -14.08
N THR A 368 2.47 22.51 -15.17
CA THR A 368 1.74 23.22 -16.25
C THR A 368 0.40 23.78 -15.75
N CYS A 369 -0.28 23.06 -14.85
CA CYS A 369 -1.61 23.42 -14.34
C CYS A 369 -1.55 23.95 -12.89
N HIS A 370 -0.77 23.30 -12.02
CA HIS A 370 -0.66 23.64 -10.61
C HIS A 370 0.59 24.46 -10.33
N ASP A 371 0.51 25.34 -9.33
CA ASP A 371 1.68 25.94 -8.71
C ASP A 371 1.99 25.11 -7.44
N PRO A 372 3.21 24.58 -7.24
CA PRO A 372 3.52 23.79 -6.05
C PRO A 372 3.51 24.61 -4.74
N HIS A 373 3.50 25.94 -4.81
CA HIS A 373 3.54 26.81 -3.63
C HIS A 373 2.16 27.37 -3.22
N GLN A 374 1.15 27.35 -4.09
CA GLN A 374 -0.14 27.99 -3.83
C GLN A 374 -1.34 27.24 -4.45
N VAL A 375 -2.47 27.27 -3.74
CA VAL A 375 -3.78 26.85 -4.26
C VAL A 375 -4.62 28.12 -4.48
N PRO A 376 -5.28 28.29 -5.64
CA PRO A 376 -6.20 29.42 -5.84
C PRO A 376 -7.39 29.35 -4.88
N GLY A 377 -7.94 30.52 -4.51
CA GLY A 377 -9.15 30.60 -3.69
C GLY A 377 -10.34 29.89 -4.35
N ALA A 378 -11.30 29.41 -3.55
CA ALA A 378 -12.43 28.61 -4.04
C ALA A 378 -13.24 29.34 -5.14
N ASP A 379 -13.44 30.64 -4.98
CA ASP A 379 -14.17 31.49 -5.94
C ASP A 379 -13.35 31.82 -7.21
N GLU A 380 -12.01 31.73 -7.12
CA GLU A 380 -11.07 32.04 -8.21
C GLU A 380 -10.71 30.80 -9.04
N ALA A 381 -10.76 29.61 -8.44
CA ALA A 381 -10.28 28.35 -9.01
C ALA A 381 -10.84 28.07 -10.42
N ALA A 382 -12.13 28.35 -10.65
CA ALA A 382 -12.75 28.18 -11.97
C ALA A 382 -12.07 29.03 -13.06
N ALA A 383 -11.75 30.29 -12.76
CA ALA A 383 -11.07 31.19 -13.69
C ALA A 383 -9.58 30.84 -13.82
N TRP A 384 -8.92 30.49 -12.71
CA TRP A 384 -7.51 30.08 -12.66
C TRP A 384 -7.25 28.87 -13.58
N TYR A 385 -7.97 27.76 -13.37
CA TYR A 385 -7.76 26.55 -14.16
C TYR A 385 -8.24 26.72 -15.61
N ARG A 386 -9.29 27.51 -15.88
CA ARG A 386 -9.68 27.89 -17.25
C ARG A 386 -8.55 28.63 -17.99
N ALA A 387 -7.84 29.53 -17.32
CA ALA A 387 -6.68 30.20 -17.92
C ALA A 387 -5.56 29.21 -18.27
N LYS A 388 -5.26 28.23 -17.39
CA LYS A 388 -4.30 27.16 -17.66
C LYS A 388 -4.70 26.32 -18.89
N CYS A 389 -5.98 25.93 -19.01
CA CYS A 389 -6.48 25.23 -20.20
C CYS A 389 -6.32 26.07 -21.48
N ASN A 390 -6.63 27.36 -21.42
CA ASN A 390 -6.60 28.26 -22.57
C ASN A 390 -5.18 28.49 -23.14
N ASN A 391 -4.10 28.21 -22.39
CA ASN A 391 -2.73 28.20 -22.92
C ASN A 391 -2.55 27.28 -24.15
N CYS A 392 -3.36 26.21 -24.27
CA CYS A 392 -3.41 25.35 -25.45
C CYS A 392 -4.75 25.42 -26.21
N HIS A 393 -5.80 25.96 -25.59
CA HIS A 393 -7.17 25.94 -26.10
C HIS A 393 -7.78 27.29 -26.48
N ALA A 394 -7.04 28.42 -26.43
CA ALA A 394 -7.57 29.75 -26.79
C ALA A 394 -8.28 29.76 -28.16
N ASP A 395 -7.64 29.23 -29.20
CA ASP A 395 -8.22 29.15 -30.57
C ASP A 395 -9.14 27.93 -30.78
N ARG A 396 -9.30 27.08 -29.76
CA ARG A 396 -10.03 25.80 -29.78
C ARG A 396 -10.85 25.62 -28.51
N GLY A 397 -11.61 26.66 -28.17
CA GLY A 397 -12.46 26.73 -26.98
C GLY A 397 -13.62 25.73 -27.00
N CYS A 398 -14.32 25.64 -25.87
CA CYS A 398 -15.46 24.73 -25.71
C CYS A 398 -16.56 25.02 -26.74
N SER A 399 -17.02 23.97 -27.43
CA SER A 399 -18.05 24.05 -28.50
C SER A 399 -19.49 24.10 -27.98
N LEU A 400 -19.69 24.07 -26.66
CA LEU A 400 -21.01 24.29 -26.05
C LEU A 400 -21.39 25.78 -26.13
N PRO A 401 -22.69 26.12 -26.31
CA PRO A 401 -23.16 27.49 -26.21
C PRO A 401 -22.74 28.16 -24.89
N ILE A 402 -22.45 29.47 -24.95
CA ILE A 402 -22.03 30.25 -23.77
C ILE A 402 -23.07 30.12 -22.63
N ALA A 403 -24.37 30.18 -22.95
CA ALA A 403 -25.45 30.01 -21.98
C ALA A 403 -25.51 28.62 -21.32
N GLU A 404 -24.96 27.57 -21.95
CA GLU A 404 -24.84 26.23 -21.34
C GLU A 404 -23.58 26.12 -20.48
N ARG A 405 -22.48 26.78 -20.88
CA ARG A 405 -21.23 26.86 -20.11
C ARG A 405 -21.40 27.65 -18.82
N GLU A 406 -22.04 28.81 -18.90
CA GLU A 406 -22.24 29.74 -17.77
C GLU A 406 -23.34 29.27 -16.80
N ALA A 407 -24.16 28.29 -17.21
CA ALA A 407 -25.23 27.74 -16.37
C ALA A 407 -24.68 27.04 -15.11
N ALA A 408 -25.50 27.04 -14.05
CA ALA A 408 -25.27 26.21 -12.88
C ALA A 408 -25.38 24.72 -13.26
N PRO A 409 -24.51 23.82 -12.76
CA PRO A 409 -23.46 24.05 -11.77
C PRO A 409 -22.05 24.29 -12.36
N ALA A 410 -21.93 24.51 -13.67
CA ALA A 410 -20.64 24.64 -14.35
C ALA A 410 -20.00 26.03 -14.22
N PHE A 411 -20.78 27.12 -14.35
CA PHE A 411 -20.32 28.50 -14.19
C PHE A 411 -19.04 28.85 -14.98
N ASP A 412 -18.97 28.38 -16.22
CA ASP A 412 -17.83 28.45 -17.16
C ASP A 412 -16.52 27.83 -16.63
N SER A 413 -16.60 26.91 -15.67
CA SER A 413 -15.46 26.15 -15.14
C SER A 413 -15.15 24.94 -16.02
N CYS A 414 -14.02 24.98 -16.75
CA CYS A 414 -13.58 23.84 -17.57
C CYS A 414 -13.41 22.56 -16.75
N ILE A 415 -12.90 22.69 -15.50
CA ILE A 415 -12.66 21.54 -14.63
C ILE A 415 -13.94 20.90 -14.09
N HIS A 416 -15.07 21.62 -14.05
CA HIS A 416 -16.35 21.04 -13.63
C HIS A 416 -16.79 19.90 -14.57
N CYS A 417 -16.67 20.11 -15.89
CA CYS A 417 -17.03 19.11 -16.88
C CYS A 417 -15.88 18.16 -17.21
N HIS A 418 -14.64 18.66 -17.36
CA HIS A 418 -13.53 17.86 -17.87
C HIS A 418 -12.68 17.17 -16.79
N MET A 419 -12.78 17.60 -15.52
CA MET A 419 -12.10 16.98 -14.37
C MET A 419 -13.10 16.72 -13.21
N PRO A 420 -14.22 16.03 -13.47
CA PRO A 420 -15.32 15.85 -12.51
C PRO A 420 -14.84 15.19 -11.21
N LYS A 421 -15.54 15.48 -10.11
CA LYS A 421 -15.26 14.87 -8.81
C LYS A 421 -15.86 13.46 -8.71
N PHE A 422 -15.06 12.52 -8.23
CA PHE A 422 -15.48 11.19 -7.79
C PHE A 422 -15.21 11.00 -6.29
N GLY A 423 -15.79 9.95 -5.70
CA GLY A 423 -15.31 9.41 -4.41
C GLY A 423 -13.98 8.67 -4.58
N SER A 424 -13.30 8.41 -3.47
CA SER A 424 -12.06 7.59 -3.45
C SER A 424 -12.37 6.13 -3.10
N SER A 425 -11.71 5.18 -3.77
CA SER A 425 -11.89 3.73 -3.52
C SER A 425 -11.34 3.26 -2.17
N ASP A 426 -10.46 4.07 -1.56
CA ASP A 426 -9.54 3.73 -0.47
C ASP A 426 -9.62 4.68 0.74
N ILE A 427 -10.24 5.86 0.59
CA ILE A 427 -10.40 6.85 1.66
C ILE A 427 -11.89 7.26 1.78
N PRO A 428 -12.63 6.74 2.79
CA PRO A 428 -14.05 7.05 2.99
C PRO A 428 -14.36 8.55 3.04
N HIS A 429 -15.57 8.91 2.60
CA HIS A 429 -16.13 10.28 2.69
C HIS A 429 -15.34 11.42 2.03
N THR A 430 -14.28 11.12 1.26
CA THR A 430 -13.47 12.11 0.53
C THR A 430 -13.81 12.17 -0.96
N SER A 431 -13.42 13.26 -1.62
CA SER A 431 -13.59 13.43 -3.06
C SER A 431 -12.31 13.88 -3.76
N GLY A 432 -12.12 13.44 -5.01
CA GLY A 432 -10.98 13.78 -5.87
C GLY A 432 -11.40 14.02 -7.32
N SER A 433 -10.66 14.86 -8.06
CA SER A 433 -10.95 15.18 -9.46
C SER A 433 -10.35 14.19 -10.45
N ASP A 434 -11.01 14.00 -11.60
CA ASP A 434 -10.51 13.18 -12.70
C ASP A 434 -9.30 13.81 -13.40
N HIS A 435 -8.12 13.23 -13.20
CA HIS A 435 -6.87 13.68 -13.81
C HIS A 435 -6.61 13.06 -15.21
N ARG A 436 -7.57 12.31 -15.77
CA ARG A 436 -7.54 11.93 -17.20
C ARG A 436 -7.85 13.11 -18.12
N ILE A 437 -8.52 14.15 -17.62
CA ILE A 437 -8.99 15.32 -18.38
C ILE A 437 -9.89 14.88 -19.55
N LEU A 438 -11.13 14.50 -19.24
CA LEU A 438 -12.04 13.85 -20.19
C LEU A 438 -12.52 14.80 -21.27
N LYS A 439 -12.08 14.60 -22.52
CA LYS A 439 -12.56 15.37 -23.69
C LYS A 439 -14.08 15.32 -23.86
N ASN A 440 -14.68 14.14 -23.66
CA ASN A 440 -16.12 13.90 -23.78
C ASN A 440 -16.66 13.40 -22.42
N PRO A 441 -17.22 14.26 -21.55
CA PRO A 441 -17.63 13.87 -20.20
C PRO A 441 -18.98 13.12 -20.12
N LEU A 442 -19.67 12.96 -21.25
CA LEU A 442 -20.92 12.20 -21.37
C LEU A 442 -20.72 10.78 -21.94
N GLY A 443 -19.47 10.30 -22.01
CA GLY A 443 -19.17 8.88 -22.18
C GLY A 443 -19.20 8.16 -20.83
N SER A 444 -19.56 6.87 -20.83
CA SER A 444 -19.61 6.05 -19.62
C SER A 444 -18.30 6.08 -18.82
N PRO A 445 -18.34 5.83 -17.48
CA PRO A 445 -17.16 5.27 -16.81
C PRO A 445 -16.68 4.05 -17.59
N VAL A 446 -15.37 3.87 -17.72
CA VAL A 446 -14.82 2.87 -18.64
C VAL A 446 -15.12 1.46 -18.11
N ASP A 447 -15.91 0.69 -18.87
CA ASP A 447 -16.18 -0.74 -18.62
C ASP A 447 -14.89 -1.58 -18.81
N ALA A 448 -13.96 -1.47 -17.85
CA ALA A 448 -12.63 -2.08 -17.91
C ALA A 448 -12.45 -3.30 -16.99
N ASP A 449 -13.20 -3.38 -15.88
CA ASP A 449 -12.72 -4.12 -14.70
C ASP A 449 -13.22 -5.57 -14.56
N GLN A 450 -14.26 -5.99 -15.30
CA GLN A 450 -14.61 -7.43 -15.38
C GLN A 450 -13.67 -8.24 -16.28
N ALA A 451 -12.81 -7.59 -17.07
CA ALA A 451 -11.89 -8.26 -18.01
C ALA A 451 -10.49 -8.52 -17.44
N ASN A 452 -10.13 -7.92 -16.29
CA ASN A 452 -8.75 -7.84 -15.81
C ASN A 452 -8.53 -8.38 -14.39
N GLN A 453 -9.55 -8.97 -13.75
CA GLN A 453 -9.36 -9.75 -12.52
C GLN A 453 -8.31 -10.85 -12.73
N HIS A 454 -7.41 -11.05 -11.76
CA HIS A 454 -6.26 -11.95 -11.82
C HIS A 454 -5.22 -11.63 -12.92
N SER A 455 -5.24 -10.43 -13.52
CA SER A 455 -4.13 -9.97 -14.37
C SER A 455 -2.90 -9.62 -13.52
N VAL A 456 -1.71 -10.05 -13.97
CA VAL A 456 -0.44 -9.72 -13.32
C VAL A 456 -0.17 -8.23 -13.51
N TRP A 457 0.13 -7.52 -12.42
CA TRP A 457 0.36 -6.08 -12.48
C TRP A 457 1.55 -5.73 -13.38
N SER A 458 1.41 -4.66 -14.17
CA SER A 458 2.44 -4.17 -15.07
C SER A 458 3.38 -3.19 -14.38
N ILE A 459 4.64 -3.12 -14.80
CA ILE A 459 5.60 -2.14 -14.27
C ILE A 459 5.34 -0.79 -14.95
N PHE A 460 5.31 0.28 -14.15
CA PHE A 460 5.04 1.65 -14.60
C PHE A 460 6.04 2.09 -15.69
N ASP A 461 5.52 2.83 -16.68
CA ASP A 461 6.21 3.51 -17.80
C ASP A 461 7.35 2.75 -18.53
N GLY A 462 7.36 1.42 -18.46
CA GLY A 462 8.45 0.60 -19.02
C GLY A 462 9.78 0.78 -18.28
N SER A 463 9.76 1.18 -17.00
CA SER A 463 10.95 1.31 -16.16
C SER A 463 11.75 0.02 -15.99
N ASP A 464 11.14 -1.16 -16.24
CA ASP A 464 11.87 -2.44 -16.30
C ASP A 464 12.87 -2.53 -17.47
N GLN A 465 12.65 -1.79 -18.56
CA GLN A 465 13.62 -1.65 -19.65
C GLN A 465 14.86 -0.80 -19.24
N ARG A 466 14.81 -0.18 -18.06
CA ARG A 466 15.83 0.75 -17.53
C ARG A 466 16.46 0.23 -16.23
N MET A 467 16.22 -1.02 -15.86
CA MET A 467 16.73 -1.69 -14.67
C MET A 467 17.43 -3.01 -15.01
N PRO A 468 18.33 -3.53 -14.14
CA PRO A 468 18.91 -4.85 -14.32
C PRO A 468 17.86 -5.97 -14.27
N GLU A 469 17.98 -6.98 -15.13
CA GLU A 469 17.02 -8.09 -15.23
C GLU A 469 16.75 -8.80 -13.89
N TRP A 470 17.79 -8.96 -13.05
CA TRP A 470 17.66 -9.57 -11.72
C TRP A 470 16.85 -8.71 -10.74
N GLU A 471 16.93 -7.37 -10.84
CA GLU A 471 16.15 -6.45 -10.02
C GLU A 471 14.69 -6.42 -10.49
N VAL A 472 14.46 -6.50 -11.80
CA VAL A 472 13.12 -6.68 -12.38
C VAL A 472 12.51 -8.01 -11.94
N ALA A 473 13.28 -9.10 -11.94
CA ALA A 473 12.85 -10.40 -11.45
C ALA A 473 12.53 -10.37 -9.94
N ARG A 474 13.41 -9.78 -9.13
CA ARG A 474 13.20 -9.52 -7.69
C ARG A 474 11.90 -8.77 -7.44
N ALA A 475 11.71 -7.64 -8.12
CA ALA A 475 10.54 -6.80 -7.94
C ALA A 475 9.25 -7.51 -8.37
N ARG A 476 9.28 -8.27 -9.48
CA ARG A 476 8.13 -9.07 -9.95
C ARG A 476 7.82 -10.21 -8.98
N ALA A 477 8.82 -10.88 -8.40
CA ALA A 477 8.61 -11.93 -7.39
C ALA A 477 7.98 -11.37 -6.11
N LEU A 478 8.45 -10.22 -5.62
CA LEU A 478 7.89 -9.55 -4.44
C LEU A 478 6.47 -9.02 -4.69
N ALA A 479 6.20 -8.36 -5.82
CA ALA A 479 4.85 -7.88 -6.16
C ALA A 479 3.86 -9.03 -6.40
N LEU A 480 4.28 -10.12 -7.05
CA LEU A 480 3.48 -11.35 -7.17
C LEU A 480 3.21 -11.99 -5.80
N SER A 481 4.13 -11.85 -4.84
CA SER A 481 3.90 -12.29 -3.46
C SER A 481 2.84 -11.45 -2.77
N ASP A 482 2.87 -10.13 -2.94
CA ASP A 482 1.88 -9.22 -2.38
C ASP A 482 0.49 -9.45 -2.99
N GLN A 483 0.40 -9.56 -4.32
CA GLN A 483 -0.85 -9.89 -5.02
C GLN A 483 -1.40 -11.26 -4.58
N ALA A 484 -0.55 -12.28 -4.44
CA ALA A 484 -0.95 -13.60 -3.97
C ALA A 484 -1.45 -13.61 -2.50
N MET A 485 -0.94 -12.71 -1.66
CA MET A 485 -1.41 -12.50 -0.29
C MET A 485 -2.71 -11.70 -0.23
N GLU A 486 -2.88 -10.69 -1.08
CA GLU A 486 -4.10 -9.87 -1.21
C GLU A 486 -5.28 -10.71 -1.72
N GLU A 487 -5.10 -11.42 -2.84
CA GLU A 487 -6.12 -12.28 -3.45
C GLU A 487 -6.33 -13.62 -2.71
N SER A 488 -5.40 -14.00 -1.81
CA SER A 488 -5.37 -15.31 -1.13
C SER A 488 -5.36 -16.51 -2.10
N ASP A 489 -4.78 -16.34 -3.29
CA ASP A 489 -4.83 -17.31 -4.38
C ASP A 489 -3.68 -18.34 -4.32
N LEU A 490 -4.01 -19.60 -4.03
CA LEU A 490 -3.03 -20.70 -3.91
C LEU A 490 -2.21 -20.97 -5.20
N PRO A 491 -2.77 -20.90 -6.42
CA PRO A 491 -1.98 -20.87 -7.66
C PRO A 491 -0.95 -19.74 -7.76
N LEU A 492 -1.30 -18.49 -7.41
CA LEU A 492 -0.37 -17.35 -7.39
C LEU A 492 0.68 -17.52 -6.29
N MET A 493 0.31 -17.99 -5.09
CA MET A 493 1.26 -18.26 -4.00
C MET A 493 2.36 -19.27 -4.41
N LYS A 494 2.02 -20.28 -5.22
CA LYS A 494 3.01 -21.24 -5.76
C LYS A 494 3.94 -20.60 -6.80
N GLN A 495 3.43 -19.71 -7.64
CA GLN A 495 4.24 -18.96 -8.60
C GLN A 495 5.14 -17.96 -7.89
N ALA A 496 4.65 -17.30 -6.84
CA ALA A 496 5.43 -16.43 -5.95
C ALA A 496 6.61 -17.19 -5.31
N VAL A 497 6.36 -18.36 -4.70
CA VAL A 497 7.45 -19.19 -4.13
C VAL A 497 8.51 -19.53 -5.18
N ALA A 498 8.11 -20.04 -6.35
CA ALA A 498 9.07 -20.39 -7.41
C ALA A 498 9.86 -19.18 -7.93
N ALA A 499 9.22 -18.01 -8.04
CA ALA A 499 9.89 -16.76 -8.43
C ALA A 499 10.86 -16.26 -7.36
N LEU A 500 10.50 -16.31 -6.07
CA LEU A 500 11.36 -15.94 -4.96
C LEU A 500 12.56 -16.90 -4.82
N GLU A 501 12.35 -18.22 -4.96
CA GLU A 501 13.42 -19.23 -4.97
C GLU A 501 14.43 -18.97 -6.11
N ALA A 502 13.95 -18.57 -7.29
CA ALA A 502 14.81 -18.17 -8.40
C ALA A 502 15.59 -16.86 -8.15
N VAL A 503 15.03 -15.91 -7.38
CA VAL A 503 15.69 -14.65 -7.03
C VAL A 503 16.86 -14.87 -6.05
N LEU A 504 16.74 -15.83 -5.11
CA LEU A 504 17.84 -16.19 -4.20
C LEU A 504 19.09 -16.76 -4.89
N VAL A 505 19.01 -17.11 -6.19
CA VAL A 505 20.19 -17.50 -6.99
C VAL A 505 21.09 -16.29 -7.28
N TYR A 506 20.52 -15.08 -7.32
CA TYR A 506 21.26 -13.83 -7.55
C TYR A 506 21.72 -13.19 -6.23
N ASP A 507 20.88 -13.21 -5.20
CA ASP A 507 21.22 -12.75 -3.84
C ASP A 507 20.65 -13.71 -2.76
N PRO A 508 21.47 -14.64 -2.24
CA PRO A 508 21.05 -15.57 -1.18
C PRO A 508 20.74 -14.91 0.16
N ASP A 509 21.23 -13.69 0.40
CA ASP A 509 21.09 -12.95 1.65
C ASP A 509 20.00 -11.86 1.55
N ASP A 510 19.03 -12.03 0.64
CA ASP A 510 17.94 -11.08 0.46
C ASP A 510 16.81 -11.25 1.49
N VAL A 511 16.96 -10.58 2.64
CA VAL A 511 16.02 -10.60 3.78
C VAL A 511 14.55 -10.40 3.39
N ASP A 512 14.23 -9.52 2.42
CA ASP A 512 12.85 -9.31 1.96
C ASP A 512 12.27 -10.57 1.31
N VAL A 513 13.03 -11.17 0.39
CA VAL A 513 12.68 -12.38 -0.36
C VAL A 513 12.65 -13.59 0.57
N LEU A 514 13.64 -13.72 1.46
CA LEU A 514 13.67 -14.71 2.53
C LEU A 514 12.43 -14.60 3.44
N SER A 515 12.01 -13.39 3.80
CA SER A 515 10.83 -13.17 4.66
C SER A 515 9.51 -13.54 3.97
N LYS A 516 9.35 -13.24 2.67
CA LYS A 516 8.19 -13.68 1.87
C LYS A 516 8.17 -15.21 1.69
N LEU A 517 9.33 -15.82 1.40
CA LEU A 517 9.47 -17.28 1.36
C LEU A 517 9.13 -17.93 2.70
N CYS A 518 9.63 -17.39 3.81
CA CYS A 518 9.28 -17.82 5.16
C CYS A 518 7.76 -17.86 5.35
N PHE A 519 7.05 -16.79 4.99
CA PHE A 519 5.59 -16.72 5.11
C PHE A 519 4.89 -17.82 4.30
N PHE A 520 5.24 -17.99 3.02
CA PHE A 520 4.61 -19.03 2.18
C PHE A 520 4.97 -20.46 2.60
N TYR A 521 6.21 -20.71 3.05
CA TYR A 521 6.58 -22.00 3.63
C TYR A 521 5.84 -22.29 4.94
N CYS A 522 5.50 -21.27 5.74
CA CYS A 522 4.64 -21.44 6.92
C CYS A 522 3.21 -21.84 6.53
N ASP A 523 2.60 -21.11 5.59
CA ASP A 523 1.20 -21.36 5.17
C ASP A 523 1.03 -22.72 4.49
N THR A 524 1.95 -23.06 3.58
CA THR A 524 2.05 -24.39 2.95
C THR A 524 2.55 -25.49 3.88
N ARG A 525 2.85 -25.16 5.16
CA ARG A 525 3.31 -26.06 6.24
C ARG A 525 4.64 -26.76 6.00
N ASN A 526 5.46 -26.23 5.10
CA ASN A 526 6.82 -26.69 4.84
C ASN A 526 7.80 -26.10 5.87
N TYR A 527 7.60 -26.48 7.14
CA TYR A 527 8.31 -25.88 8.27
C TYR A 527 9.83 -26.05 8.19
N THR A 528 10.35 -27.08 7.53
CA THR A 528 11.79 -27.28 7.34
C THR A 528 12.41 -26.18 6.47
N GLN A 529 11.78 -25.83 5.33
CA GLN A 529 12.24 -24.71 4.50
C GLN A 529 11.98 -23.36 5.19
N ALA A 530 10.87 -23.21 5.91
CA ALA A 530 10.58 -22.01 6.71
C ALA A 530 11.68 -21.74 7.75
N VAL A 531 12.06 -22.74 8.55
CA VAL A 531 13.11 -22.60 9.58
C VAL A 531 14.47 -22.25 8.96
N ALA A 532 14.86 -22.92 7.86
CA ALA A 532 16.12 -22.60 7.19
C ALA A 532 16.17 -21.15 6.67
N ALA A 533 15.05 -20.65 6.12
CA ALA A 533 14.93 -19.26 5.65
C ALA A 533 14.86 -18.24 6.81
N PHE A 534 14.21 -18.57 7.94
CA PHE A 534 14.24 -17.73 9.16
C PHE A 534 15.66 -17.61 9.71
N GLU A 535 16.39 -18.72 9.78
CA GLU A 535 17.76 -18.73 10.25
C GLU A 535 18.72 -18.05 9.28
N ALA A 536 18.39 -17.96 7.99
CA ALA A 536 19.12 -17.10 7.05
C ALA A 536 18.86 -15.61 7.35
N ALA A 537 17.60 -15.18 7.34
CA ALA A 537 17.23 -13.79 7.62
C ALA A 537 17.78 -13.29 8.97
N LEU A 538 17.69 -14.11 10.03
CA LEU A 538 18.15 -13.76 11.38
C LEU A 538 19.67 -13.88 11.60
N ARG A 539 20.44 -14.41 10.63
CA ARG A 539 21.90 -14.24 10.61
C ARG A 539 22.31 -12.87 10.06
N ILE A 540 21.48 -12.28 9.20
CA ILE A 540 21.75 -11.02 8.50
C ILE A 540 21.25 -9.84 9.36
N ASP A 541 20.00 -9.90 9.83
CA ASP A 541 19.45 -9.01 10.85
C ASP A 541 18.85 -9.84 12.01
N PRO A 542 19.60 -10.02 13.12
CA PRO A 542 19.12 -10.71 14.33
C PRO A 542 17.89 -10.08 15.01
N TYR A 543 17.52 -8.86 14.62
CA TYR A 543 16.37 -8.11 15.12
C TYR A 543 15.26 -7.95 14.07
N HIS A 544 15.31 -8.69 12.95
CA HIS A 544 14.32 -8.61 11.89
C HIS A 544 12.94 -9.04 12.39
N GLU A 545 12.06 -8.06 12.60
CA GLU A 545 10.82 -8.22 13.36
C GLU A 545 9.92 -9.33 12.77
N MET A 546 9.76 -9.34 11.45
CA MET A 546 8.88 -10.30 10.76
C MET A 546 9.41 -11.74 10.85
N SER A 547 10.74 -11.92 10.80
CA SER A 547 11.37 -13.24 10.96
C SER A 547 11.33 -13.72 12.41
N LEU A 548 11.57 -12.85 13.40
CA LEU A 548 11.42 -13.18 14.82
C LEU A 548 9.98 -13.61 15.15
N LYS A 549 9.00 -12.84 14.66
CA LYS A 549 7.57 -13.09 14.81
C LYS A 549 7.17 -14.46 14.26
N ASN A 550 7.45 -14.69 12.98
CA ASN A 550 6.97 -15.88 12.29
C ASN A 550 7.77 -17.15 12.67
N TYR A 551 9.06 -17.05 13.00
CA TYR A 551 9.81 -18.18 13.57
C TYR A 551 9.27 -18.54 14.98
N GLY A 552 8.93 -17.55 15.80
CA GLY A 552 8.25 -17.77 17.08
C GLY A 552 6.93 -18.55 16.93
N MET A 553 6.15 -18.24 15.90
CA MET A 553 4.91 -18.95 15.55
C MET A 553 5.15 -20.39 15.07
N VAL A 554 6.12 -20.63 14.18
CA VAL A 554 6.48 -22.01 13.75
C VAL A 554 7.06 -22.82 14.91
N ALA A 555 7.84 -22.20 15.80
CA ALA A 555 8.36 -22.84 16.99
C ALA A 555 7.24 -23.28 17.96
N LEU A 556 6.17 -22.48 18.11
CA LEU A 556 4.97 -22.88 18.85
C LEU A 556 4.24 -24.06 18.17
N GLN A 557 4.09 -24.03 16.84
CA GLN A 557 3.41 -25.09 16.07
C GLN A 557 4.18 -26.42 16.06
N THR A 558 5.51 -26.38 16.05
CA THR A 558 6.39 -27.56 16.02
C THR A 558 6.75 -28.10 17.40
N GLY A 559 6.40 -27.40 18.49
CA GLY A 559 6.80 -27.76 19.85
C GLY A 559 8.24 -27.36 20.22
N SER A 560 8.91 -26.56 19.38
CA SER A 560 10.29 -26.06 19.56
C SER A 560 10.36 -24.92 20.60
N PHE A 561 9.77 -25.13 21.78
CA PHE A 561 9.40 -24.07 22.73
C PHE A 561 10.56 -23.16 23.16
N GLU A 562 11.76 -23.69 23.40
CA GLU A 562 12.92 -22.86 23.79
C GLU A 562 13.42 -21.94 22.65
N THR A 563 13.30 -22.36 21.40
CA THR A 563 13.60 -21.48 20.26
C THR A 563 12.54 -20.38 20.17
N GLY A 564 11.25 -20.73 20.21
CA GLY A 564 10.18 -19.73 20.15
C GLY A 564 10.17 -18.78 21.34
N ARG A 565 10.60 -19.23 22.54
CA ARG A 565 10.81 -18.38 23.72
C ARG A 565 11.86 -17.31 23.44
N ARG A 566 13.01 -17.69 22.87
CA ARG A 566 14.08 -16.76 22.46
C ARG A 566 13.62 -15.82 21.34
N CYS A 567 12.88 -16.33 20.35
CA CYS A 567 12.31 -15.50 19.28
C CYS A 567 11.36 -14.43 19.82
N PHE A 568 10.40 -14.78 20.69
CA PHE A 568 9.48 -13.80 21.28
C PHE A 568 10.15 -12.86 22.29
N GLU A 569 11.15 -13.31 23.05
CA GLU A 569 11.95 -12.44 23.94
C GLU A 569 12.89 -11.49 23.20
N SER A 570 13.20 -11.75 21.91
CA SER A 570 13.83 -10.77 21.03
C SER A 570 12.79 -9.89 20.32
N TYR A 571 11.67 -10.47 19.87
CA TYR A 571 10.56 -9.74 19.24
C TYR A 571 10.03 -8.62 20.13
N LEU A 572 9.76 -8.91 21.41
CA LEU A 572 9.24 -7.93 22.37
C LEU A 572 10.26 -6.84 22.78
N LYS A 573 11.53 -6.93 22.36
CA LYS A 573 12.51 -5.83 22.45
C LYS A 573 12.50 -4.93 21.22
N VAL A 574 11.95 -5.41 20.11
CA VAL A 574 11.80 -4.68 18.84
C VAL A 574 10.43 -4.01 18.77
N ASN A 575 9.39 -4.70 19.24
CA ASN A 575 8.01 -4.22 19.30
C ASN A 575 7.27 -4.86 20.48
N GLU A 576 7.14 -4.16 21.61
CA GLU A 576 6.35 -4.63 22.75
C GLU A 576 4.84 -4.38 22.62
N TRP A 577 4.40 -3.70 21.56
CA TRP A 577 3.05 -3.15 21.41
C TRP A 577 2.13 -4.02 20.53
N ASP A 578 2.66 -5.02 19.82
CA ASP A 578 1.83 -6.05 19.18
C ASP A 578 1.22 -7.00 20.22
N GLY A 579 0.06 -6.59 20.74
CA GLY A 579 -0.76 -7.38 21.67
C GLY A 579 -1.07 -8.80 21.16
N THR A 580 -1.06 -9.05 19.85
CA THR A 580 -1.40 -10.37 19.29
C THR A 580 -0.33 -11.43 19.56
N MET A 581 0.94 -11.04 19.75
CA MET A 581 2.06 -11.96 19.99
C MET A 581 2.21 -12.41 21.44
N TYR A 582 1.55 -11.73 22.38
CA TYR A 582 1.53 -12.13 23.79
C TYR A 582 0.82 -13.47 24.02
N GLY A 583 -0.22 -13.79 23.23
CA GLY A 583 -0.88 -15.09 23.29
C GLY A 583 0.01 -16.27 22.90
N PRO A 584 0.66 -16.25 21.72
CA PRO A 584 1.70 -17.19 21.33
C PRO A 584 2.84 -17.32 22.35
N TYR A 585 3.37 -16.19 22.86
CA TYR A 585 4.45 -16.22 23.85
C TYR A 585 4.00 -16.86 25.19
N ALA A 586 2.81 -16.50 25.68
CA ALA A 586 2.20 -17.14 26.85
C ALA A 586 1.98 -18.64 26.65
N ALA A 587 1.53 -19.06 25.46
CA ALA A 587 1.38 -20.48 25.12
C ALA A 587 2.72 -21.24 25.14
N ILE A 588 3.80 -20.64 24.64
CA ILE A 588 5.16 -21.21 24.74
C ILE A 588 5.60 -21.36 26.21
N LEU A 589 5.47 -20.29 27.02
CA LEU A 589 5.83 -20.32 28.44
C LEU A 589 5.03 -21.37 29.21
N ALA A 590 3.75 -21.54 28.91
CA ALA A 590 2.85 -22.49 29.57
C ALA A 590 3.10 -23.97 29.19
N ASN A 591 3.69 -24.22 28.03
CA ASN A 591 4.20 -25.54 27.65
C ASN A 591 5.61 -25.78 28.24
N SER A 592 6.41 -24.73 28.39
CA SER A 592 7.70 -24.72 29.10
C SER A 592 7.56 -24.70 30.64
N GLY A 593 6.42 -25.12 31.18
CA GLY A 593 6.13 -25.22 32.62
C GLY A 593 5.94 -23.88 33.38
N ASN A 594 6.25 -22.74 32.78
CA ASN A 594 6.26 -21.41 33.42
C ASN A 594 4.85 -20.79 33.45
N LEU A 595 3.92 -21.44 34.15
CA LEU A 595 2.49 -21.08 34.16
C LEU A 595 2.21 -19.67 34.70
N GLN A 596 2.92 -19.24 35.76
CA GLN A 596 2.73 -17.94 36.37
C GLN A 596 3.12 -16.81 35.39
N LYS A 597 4.36 -16.86 34.86
CA LYS A 597 4.83 -15.91 33.83
C LYS A 597 3.96 -15.94 32.57
N ALA A 598 3.45 -17.12 32.17
CA ALA A 598 2.52 -17.22 31.05
C ALA A 598 1.21 -16.47 31.29
N ALA A 599 0.67 -16.49 32.52
CA ALA A 599 -0.57 -15.79 32.86
C ALA A 599 -0.35 -14.26 32.89
N GLU A 600 0.78 -13.81 33.44
CA GLU A 600 1.20 -12.40 33.47
C GLU A 600 1.39 -11.83 32.05
N VAL A 601 2.07 -12.60 31.18
CA VAL A 601 2.24 -12.26 29.75
C VAL A 601 0.88 -12.20 29.04
N ALA A 602 -0.02 -13.16 29.31
CA ALA A 602 -1.36 -13.14 28.71
C ALA A 602 -2.17 -11.90 29.14
N GLU A 603 -2.04 -11.44 30.38
CA GLU A 603 -2.69 -10.21 30.85
C GLU A 603 -2.06 -8.94 30.27
N ARG A 604 -0.73 -8.87 30.10
CA ARG A 604 -0.10 -7.73 29.38
C ARG A 604 -0.64 -7.58 27.96
N GLY A 605 -0.85 -8.70 27.24
CA GLY A 605 -1.49 -8.67 25.92
C GLY A 605 -2.94 -8.19 25.91
N LEU A 606 -3.70 -8.46 26.99
CA LEU A 606 -5.07 -7.99 27.16
C LEU A 606 -5.18 -6.51 27.55
N LEU A 607 -4.10 -5.90 28.09
CA LEU A 607 -4.01 -4.45 28.29
C LEU A 607 -3.74 -3.69 26.98
N LEU A 608 -3.14 -4.36 25.99
CA LEU A 608 -2.84 -3.80 24.66
C LEU A 608 -4.04 -3.94 23.71
N ASP A 609 -4.67 -5.11 23.67
CA ASP A 609 -5.92 -5.37 22.94
C ASP A 609 -6.90 -6.13 23.85
N PRO A 610 -7.89 -5.43 24.45
CA PRO A 610 -8.87 -6.02 25.36
C PRO A 610 -9.96 -6.82 24.64
N THR A 611 -9.90 -6.99 23.31
CA THR A 611 -10.90 -7.75 22.51
C THR A 611 -10.47 -9.19 22.19
N GLN A 612 -9.23 -9.57 22.51
CA GLN A 612 -8.64 -10.87 22.10
C GLN A 612 -9.30 -12.09 22.76
N LYS A 613 -10.39 -12.59 22.16
CA LYS A 613 -11.15 -13.76 22.62
C LYS A 613 -10.29 -15.00 22.91
N LYS A 614 -9.30 -15.29 22.05
CA LYS A 614 -8.34 -16.40 22.25
C LYS A 614 -7.45 -16.21 23.49
N LEU A 615 -7.10 -14.96 23.82
CA LEU A 615 -6.19 -14.64 24.91
C LEU A 615 -6.88 -14.70 26.27
N TYR A 616 -8.13 -14.25 26.39
CA TYR A 616 -8.95 -14.51 27.59
C TYR A 616 -9.13 -16.01 27.86
N ALA A 617 -9.40 -16.81 26.81
CA ALA A 617 -9.55 -18.25 26.95
C ALA A 617 -8.26 -18.92 27.48
N LEU A 618 -7.10 -18.49 26.96
CA LEU A 618 -5.79 -18.93 27.44
C LEU A 618 -5.54 -18.47 28.89
N ALA A 619 -5.71 -17.19 29.21
CA ALA A 619 -5.50 -16.65 30.55
C ALA A 619 -6.39 -17.34 31.60
N ALA A 620 -7.67 -17.58 31.28
CA ALA A 620 -8.59 -18.33 32.13
C ALA A 620 -8.17 -19.80 32.30
N GLN A 621 -7.60 -20.45 31.27
CA GLN A 621 -7.04 -21.79 31.38
C GLN A 621 -5.78 -21.82 32.25
N LEU A 622 -4.92 -20.80 32.16
CA LEU A 622 -3.70 -20.68 32.95
C LEU A 622 -4.01 -20.46 34.44
N TYR A 623 -4.87 -19.50 34.78
CA TYR A 623 -5.27 -19.28 36.18
C TYR A 623 -5.96 -20.50 36.79
N ARG A 624 -6.76 -21.25 36.02
CA ARG A 624 -7.30 -22.56 36.47
C ARG A 624 -6.23 -23.61 36.74
N ARG A 625 -5.10 -23.60 36.00
CA ARG A 625 -3.96 -24.52 36.23
C ARG A 625 -3.09 -24.09 37.42
N ILE A 626 -2.99 -22.78 37.68
CA ILE A 626 -2.29 -22.20 38.84
C ILE A 626 -3.08 -22.46 40.14
N GLY A 627 -4.41 -22.42 40.08
CA GLY A 627 -5.32 -22.69 41.19
C GLY A 627 -6.30 -21.55 41.47
N ASP A 628 -6.06 -20.36 40.91
CA ASP A 628 -6.95 -19.20 41.00
C ASP A 628 -8.22 -19.41 40.16
N ARG A 629 -9.25 -19.97 40.81
CA ARG A 629 -10.56 -20.23 40.21
C ARG A 629 -11.35 -18.95 39.97
N ASP A 630 -11.22 -17.96 40.84
CA ASP A 630 -12.01 -16.73 40.81
C ASP A 630 -11.57 -15.84 39.64
N LYS A 631 -10.26 -15.67 39.45
CA LYS A 631 -9.71 -14.95 38.29
C LYS A 631 -9.93 -15.75 37.00
N SER A 632 -9.81 -17.08 37.06
CA SER A 632 -10.23 -17.94 35.94
C SER A 632 -11.72 -17.77 35.57
N GLN A 633 -12.59 -17.44 36.51
CA GLN A 633 -14.03 -17.29 36.26
C GLN A 633 -14.34 -15.90 35.69
N ARG A 634 -13.83 -14.84 36.31
CA ARG A 634 -13.94 -13.45 35.80
C ARG A 634 -13.46 -13.29 34.36
N LEU A 635 -12.38 -13.99 33.98
CA LEU A 635 -11.85 -13.98 32.61
C LEU A 635 -12.74 -14.74 31.61
N ARG A 636 -13.55 -15.72 32.04
CA ARG A 636 -14.57 -16.35 31.18
C ARG A 636 -15.80 -15.47 31.01
N GLU A 637 -16.23 -14.81 32.08
CA GLU A 637 -17.38 -13.92 32.05
C GLU A 637 -17.14 -12.78 31.05
N LYS A 638 -15.98 -12.11 31.11
CA LYS A 638 -15.56 -11.12 30.09
C LYS A 638 -15.48 -11.72 28.68
N LEU A 639 -14.93 -12.93 28.53
CA LEU A 639 -14.88 -13.61 27.22
C LEU A 639 -16.27 -13.83 26.63
N GLU A 640 -17.25 -14.24 27.43
CA GLU A 640 -18.62 -14.43 26.98
C GLU A 640 -19.28 -13.11 26.57
N GLU A 641 -19.10 -12.04 27.35
CA GLU A 641 -19.62 -10.71 27.03
C GLU A 641 -19.04 -10.17 25.71
N ILE A 642 -17.72 -10.23 25.53
CA ILE A 642 -17.03 -9.81 24.30
C ILE A 642 -17.45 -10.68 23.10
N SER A 643 -17.65 -11.99 23.30
CA SER A 643 -18.09 -12.91 22.23
C SER A 643 -19.48 -12.54 21.72
N ARG A 644 -20.44 -12.30 22.62
CA ARG A 644 -21.83 -11.93 22.28
C ARG A 644 -21.93 -10.62 21.50
N LEU A 645 -20.96 -9.71 21.65
CA LEU A 645 -20.93 -8.42 20.95
C LEU A 645 -20.16 -8.45 19.63
N LEU A 646 -19.06 -9.22 19.54
CA LEU A 646 -18.17 -9.23 18.36
C LEU A 646 -18.44 -10.35 17.33
N ASP A 647 -19.31 -11.33 17.59
CA ASP A 647 -19.64 -12.36 16.59
C ASP A 647 -20.76 -11.89 15.62
N PRO A 648 -20.48 -11.72 14.29
CA PRO A 648 -21.40 -11.04 13.37
C PRO A 648 -22.77 -11.69 13.17
N TRP A 649 -22.90 -12.99 13.49
CA TRP A 649 -24.17 -13.71 13.44
C TRP A 649 -25.17 -13.20 14.47
N ASP A 650 -24.70 -12.81 15.66
CA ASP A 650 -25.57 -12.17 16.65
C ASP A 650 -25.77 -10.68 16.34
N GLN A 651 -24.78 -9.95 15.78
CA GLN A 651 -25.04 -8.57 15.32
C GLN A 651 -26.12 -8.49 14.24
N LYS A 652 -26.07 -9.32 13.18
CA LYS A 652 -27.15 -9.38 12.16
C LYS A 652 -28.50 -9.79 12.76
N ARG A 653 -28.50 -10.66 13.77
CA ARG A 653 -29.72 -11.08 14.51
C ARG A 653 -30.26 -9.98 15.42
N ILE A 654 -29.40 -9.19 16.06
CA ILE A 654 -29.75 -8.02 16.89
C ILE A 654 -30.32 -6.91 15.99
N GLN A 655 -29.64 -6.55 14.90
CA GLN A 655 -30.15 -5.60 13.90
C GLN A 655 -31.52 -6.03 13.37
N ARG A 656 -31.68 -7.30 12.97
CA ARG A 656 -32.97 -7.85 12.51
C ARG A 656 -34.04 -7.83 13.61
N LYS A 657 -33.68 -8.06 14.88
CA LYS A 657 -34.59 -7.99 16.03
C LYS A 657 -34.99 -6.55 16.37
N GLN A 658 -34.05 -5.60 16.29
CA GLN A 658 -34.31 -4.15 16.45
C GLN A 658 -35.16 -3.61 15.31
N GLN A 659 -34.97 -4.10 14.08
CA GLN A 659 -35.83 -3.78 12.95
C GLN A 659 -37.26 -4.29 13.18
N LEU A 660 -37.42 -5.58 13.48
CA LEU A 660 -38.73 -6.18 13.78
C LEU A 660 -39.43 -5.50 14.98
N LEU A 661 -38.69 -5.02 15.98
CA LEU A 661 -39.23 -4.23 17.08
C LEU A 661 -39.74 -2.85 16.60
N ARG A 662 -38.96 -2.13 15.79
CA ARG A 662 -39.42 -0.87 15.17
C ARG A 662 -40.65 -1.09 14.28
N ASP A 663 -40.61 -2.11 13.43
CA ASP A 663 -41.72 -2.49 12.54
C ASP A 663 -42.99 -2.88 13.32
N SER A 664 -42.85 -3.51 14.50
CA SER A 664 -43.99 -3.84 15.38
C SER A 664 -44.58 -2.63 16.09
N LEU A 665 -43.73 -1.71 16.56
CA LEU A 665 -44.16 -0.47 17.22
C LEU A 665 -44.84 0.49 16.24
N GLN A 666 -44.50 0.42 14.95
CA GLN A 666 -45.18 1.14 13.87
C GLN A 666 -46.46 0.45 13.33
N ARG A 667 -46.84 -0.73 13.87
CA ARG A 667 -47.99 -1.52 13.40
C ARG A 667 -49.02 -1.81 14.50
N THR A 668 -48.98 -1.07 15.59
CA THR A 668 -50.06 -1.07 16.61
C THR A 668 -50.95 0.15 16.34
N PRO A 669 -52.24 -0.02 15.98
CA PRO A 669 -53.17 1.07 15.74
C PRO A 669 -53.74 1.69 17.03
#